data_AF-A0A6I8LFM8-F1
#
_entry.id   AF-A0A6I8LFM8-F1
#
_cell.length_a   1.000
_cell.length_b   1.000
_cell.length_c   1.000
_cell.angle_alpha   90.00
_cell.angle_beta   90.00
_cell.angle_gamma   90.00
#
_symmetry.space_group_name_H-M   'P 1'
#
loop_
_entity.id
_entity.type
_entity.pdbx_description
1 polymer ?
#
loop_
_entity_poly.entity_id
_entity_poly.type
_entity_poly.pdbx_seq_one_letter_code
_entity_poly.pdbx_strand_id
1 'polypeptide(L)'
;MVTALTLALPVPASASPALSLAAPTGDRPVGITSLYLKDTSRPDPWVATVPYRELMVSLFYPAVSAQGMKKQFMTETEAQAVFDEAGITGIPASVMTAVRTDAAVDARPAGHHLPLIVLSPGFKRPRAELTSLAEDLASHGTAVVVVDHTYENVATTFPDGRVTGCAACGNYDEAFWKKLERGRAADVSFVLDSLTHSRWASLIDASRIGMAGHSVGGASALDAMVTDPRIKAGIDIDGTTDDPLLAPGLDRPFLFLGRANTYTPGTGVESGSWQRDWAQLTGWKRWLVVAGVAHPSFTDIGLVGEQLGLDFGATTPAARGQAVTAAYVRAFFEEHLEGRAQPLLDRPSSRYPEVSFAMTSTPYLPAPTGDRPVGSTQVYLKDTSRPDPWVPSMPYRELMVSLFYPAASPHGPKTRYVTAAESAALLSGSGLDVPPDLLTRLVTTSVADARPAGSRLPLVVLSPGYTKPRATLSALAEDLASHGYAVALVGHTYENTGTSFPDGRFAGCASCEVPHDAAFSEKLQRGRAADVSFVLDSLTHSKKWAPLIDASRIGMAGHSAGGASTLPTMVADARVRAGMDIDGTTAVPLTPPGLARPFMFVSHQLAATACAPNVPWERDWAQLTGWRRWIEVAGTQHASFTDVGLVGEELGVDIGATTTAVRTQEIIRTYVNAFFDRHLRGEARPVLDEPGYPEVSFCR
;
A
#
# COMPACT_ATOMS: atom_id res chain seq x y z
N MET A 1 -25.22 3.96 72.69
CA MET A 1 -26.40 3.64 71.86
C MET A 1 -25.98 3.75 70.40
N VAL A 2 -26.15 2.62 69.69
CA VAL A 2 -26.37 2.46 68.24
C VAL A 2 -25.26 2.91 67.27
N THR A 3 -24.38 1.94 67.03
CA THR A 3 -23.80 1.46 65.77
C THR A 3 -24.48 1.91 64.47
N ALA A 4 -23.70 2.41 63.50
CA ALA A 4 -24.02 2.39 62.07
C ALA A 4 -22.95 1.58 61.33
N LEU A 5 -23.43 0.56 60.62
CA LEU A 5 -22.71 -0.50 59.94
C LEU A 5 -22.37 -0.06 58.51
N THR A 6 -21.08 0.05 58.14
CA THR A 6 -20.65 0.19 56.75
C THR A 6 -20.31 -1.19 56.19
N LEU A 7 -21.19 -1.72 55.33
CA LEU A 7 -20.87 -2.88 54.49
C LEU A 7 -19.89 -2.45 53.39
N ALA A 8 -18.65 -2.95 53.45
CA ALA A 8 -17.77 -3.00 52.30
C ALA A 8 -18.08 -4.29 51.52
N LEU A 9 -18.59 -4.16 50.29
CA LEU A 9 -18.63 -5.26 49.33
C LEU A 9 -17.20 -5.49 48.81
N PRO A 10 -16.71 -6.74 48.77
CA PRO A 10 -15.43 -7.02 48.14
C PRO A 10 -15.56 -6.80 46.63
N VAL A 11 -14.71 -5.93 46.09
CA VAL A 11 -14.45 -5.87 44.65
C VAL A 11 -13.86 -7.23 44.27
N PRO A 12 -14.41 -7.96 43.27
CA PRO A 12 -13.81 -9.21 42.84
C PRO A 12 -12.42 -8.88 42.29
N ALA A 13 -11.40 -9.58 42.79
CA ALA A 13 -10.08 -9.58 42.21
C ALA A 13 -10.22 -9.97 40.74
N SER A 14 -9.93 -9.03 39.83
CA SER A 14 -9.83 -9.32 38.40
C SER A 14 -8.82 -10.44 38.22
N ALA A 15 -9.29 -11.65 37.91
CA ALA A 15 -8.43 -12.73 37.48
C ALA A 15 -7.67 -12.25 36.23
N SER A 16 -6.34 -12.29 36.26
CA SER A 16 -5.55 -12.08 35.05
C SER A 16 -6.08 -13.01 33.94
N PRO A 17 -6.31 -12.52 32.71
CA PRO A 17 -6.82 -13.38 31.65
C PRO A 17 -5.83 -14.54 31.43
N ALA A 18 -6.36 -15.76 31.30
CA ALA A 18 -5.56 -16.92 30.98
C ALA A 18 -4.87 -16.74 29.61
N LEU A 19 -3.63 -17.22 29.48
CA LEU A 19 -2.89 -17.17 28.22
C LEU A 19 -3.67 -17.86 27.10
N SER A 20 -3.73 -17.24 25.93
CA SER A 20 -4.49 -17.74 24.78
C SER A 20 -3.83 -17.39 23.45
N LEU A 21 -4.08 -18.23 22.44
CA LEU A 21 -3.72 -17.98 21.04
C LEU A 21 -4.80 -17.17 20.33
N ALA A 22 -4.51 -16.72 19.11
CA ALA A 22 -5.52 -16.03 18.30
C ALA A 22 -6.54 -17.04 17.78
N ALA A 23 -7.82 -16.77 18.01
CA ALA A 23 -8.89 -17.65 17.54
C ALA A 23 -8.98 -17.66 16.00
N PRO A 24 -9.17 -18.82 15.37
CA PRO A 24 -9.43 -18.91 13.93
C PRO A 24 -10.67 -18.13 13.54
N THR A 25 -10.62 -17.45 12.39
CA THR A 25 -11.72 -16.60 11.90
C THR A 25 -12.69 -17.32 10.96
N GLY A 26 -12.38 -18.56 10.57
CA GLY A 26 -13.17 -19.35 9.62
C GLY A 26 -14.29 -20.13 10.27
N ASP A 27 -15.14 -20.71 9.42
CA ASP A 27 -16.36 -21.41 9.84
C ASP A 27 -16.17 -22.92 10.01
N ARG A 28 -15.00 -23.46 9.63
CA ARG A 28 -14.73 -24.91 9.71
C ARG A 28 -14.00 -25.27 11.00
N PRO A 29 -14.40 -26.37 11.68
CA PRO A 29 -13.58 -26.97 12.71
C PRO A 29 -12.19 -27.32 12.18
N VAL A 30 -11.18 -27.24 13.05
CA VAL A 30 -9.79 -27.58 12.69
C VAL A 30 -9.37 -28.88 13.37
N GLY A 31 -8.73 -29.76 12.61
CA GLY A 31 -8.03 -30.94 13.09
C GLY A 31 -6.52 -30.76 12.95
N ILE A 32 -5.75 -31.47 13.78
CA ILE A 32 -4.28 -31.49 13.71
C ILE A 32 -3.75 -32.91 13.90
N THR A 33 -2.80 -33.32 13.06
CA THR A 33 -1.99 -34.53 13.27
C THR A 33 -0.50 -34.17 13.24
N SER A 34 0.28 -34.66 14.22
CA SER A 34 1.74 -34.59 14.19
C SER A 34 2.33 -35.79 13.45
N LEU A 35 3.26 -35.55 12.54
CA LEU A 35 3.93 -36.60 11.76
C LEU A 35 5.45 -36.52 12.00
N TYR A 36 6.07 -37.68 12.08
CA TYR A 36 7.53 -37.85 12.06
C TYR A 36 7.93 -38.37 10.69
N LEU A 37 8.80 -37.62 10.01
CA LEU A 37 9.28 -37.93 8.68
C LEU A 37 10.80 -38.13 8.73
N LYS A 38 11.27 -39.16 8.04
CA LYS A 38 12.69 -39.54 8.01
C LYS A 38 13.17 -39.69 6.57
N ASP A 39 13.97 -38.73 6.13
CA ASP A 39 14.62 -38.74 4.83
C ASP A 39 15.94 -39.51 4.91
N THR A 40 15.92 -40.75 4.45
CA THR A 40 17.13 -41.59 4.40
C THR A 40 18.00 -41.33 3.17
N SER A 41 17.60 -40.42 2.28
CA SER A 41 18.36 -40.07 1.07
C SER A 41 19.37 -38.94 1.32
N ARG A 42 19.18 -38.14 2.37
CA ARG A 42 20.06 -37.02 2.74
C ARG A 42 20.59 -37.18 4.16
N PRO A 43 21.91 -37.00 4.41
CA PRO A 43 22.42 -36.89 5.77
C PRO A 43 21.93 -35.59 6.43
N ASP A 44 21.98 -35.51 7.76
CA ASP A 44 21.65 -34.28 8.46
C ASP A 44 22.70 -33.18 8.15
N PRO A 45 22.27 -31.95 7.77
CA PRO A 45 23.19 -30.90 7.38
C PRO A 45 24.00 -30.31 8.54
N TRP A 46 23.58 -30.50 9.79
CA TRP A 46 24.19 -29.88 10.97
C TRP A 46 24.96 -30.88 11.83
N VAL A 47 24.51 -32.13 11.88
CA VAL A 47 25.12 -33.20 12.67
C VAL A 47 25.67 -34.29 11.74
N ALA A 48 26.95 -34.16 11.38
CA ALA A 48 27.61 -35.04 10.40
C ALA A 48 27.59 -36.54 10.72
N THR A 49 27.39 -36.92 12.00
CA THR A 49 27.29 -38.32 12.42
C THR A 49 25.90 -38.92 12.19
N VAL A 50 24.89 -38.12 11.81
CA VAL A 50 23.52 -38.57 11.56
C VAL A 50 23.33 -38.74 10.04
N PRO A 51 23.23 -39.98 9.51
CA PRO A 51 23.23 -40.26 8.07
C PRO A 51 21.84 -40.12 7.42
N TYR A 52 20.91 -39.43 8.07
CA TYR A 52 19.55 -39.21 7.60
C TYR A 52 19.04 -37.85 8.12
N ARG A 53 18.08 -37.23 7.44
CA ARG A 53 17.43 -35.98 7.87
C ARG A 53 16.05 -36.30 8.44
N GLU A 54 15.84 -35.97 9.71
CA GLU A 54 14.54 -36.15 10.37
C GLU A 54 13.79 -34.83 10.44
N LEU A 55 12.46 -34.86 10.34
CA LEU A 55 11.60 -33.69 10.45
C LEU A 55 10.35 -34.04 11.27
N MET A 56 9.98 -33.15 12.17
CA MET A 56 8.65 -33.17 12.79
C MET A 56 7.76 -32.18 12.05
N VAL A 57 6.54 -32.59 11.70
CA VAL A 57 5.58 -31.68 11.05
C VAL A 57 4.22 -31.73 11.75
N SER A 58 3.52 -30.61 11.74
CA SER A 58 2.11 -30.52 12.16
C SER A 58 1.24 -30.29 10.93
N LEU A 59 0.37 -31.25 10.62
CA LEU A 59 -0.62 -31.13 9.54
C LEU A 59 -1.96 -30.68 10.12
N PHE A 60 -2.35 -29.44 9.84
CA PHE A 60 -3.65 -28.87 10.15
C PHE A 60 -4.59 -29.00 8.95
N TYR A 61 -5.87 -29.23 9.21
CA TYR A 61 -6.86 -29.41 8.15
C TYR A 61 -8.29 -29.15 8.64
N PRO A 62 -9.24 -28.84 7.75
CA PRO A 62 -10.66 -28.81 8.09
C PRO A 62 -11.08 -30.16 8.65
N ALA A 63 -11.77 -30.18 9.78
CA ALA A 63 -12.25 -31.38 10.46
C ALA A 63 -13.77 -31.48 10.42
N VAL A 64 -14.28 -32.71 10.54
CA VAL A 64 -15.74 -32.98 10.59
C VAL A 64 -16.37 -32.44 11.87
N SER A 65 -15.59 -32.34 12.96
CA SER A 65 -16.06 -31.87 14.26
C SER A 65 -14.94 -31.18 15.02
N ALA A 66 -15.29 -30.17 15.82
CA ALA A 66 -14.38 -29.52 16.76
C ALA A 66 -14.24 -30.31 18.08
N GLN A 67 -15.05 -31.35 18.27
CA GLN A 67 -15.03 -32.20 19.47
C GLN A 67 -13.77 -33.05 19.51
N GLY A 68 -13.15 -33.11 20.69
CA GLY A 68 -11.94 -33.89 20.92
C GLY A 68 -10.98 -33.18 21.86
N MET A 69 -9.84 -33.83 22.13
CA MET A 69 -8.76 -33.23 22.89
C MET A 69 -8.12 -32.12 22.05
N LYS A 70 -8.07 -30.91 22.60
CA LYS A 70 -7.35 -29.79 21.98
C LYS A 70 -5.85 -29.95 22.13
N LYS A 71 -5.10 -29.61 21.09
CA LYS A 71 -3.64 -29.72 21.11
C LYS A 71 -3.07 -28.78 22.17
N GLN A 72 -2.02 -29.24 22.84
CA GLN A 72 -1.19 -28.39 23.70
C GLN A 72 -0.30 -27.50 22.83
N PHE A 73 -0.18 -26.22 23.17
CA PHE A 73 0.67 -25.30 22.42
C PHE A 73 2.14 -25.73 22.45
N MET A 74 2.71 -25.90 23.65
CA MET A 74 4.08 -26.37 23.85
C MET A 74 4.18 -27.32 25.03
N THR A 75 5.13 -28.26 24.97
CA THR A 75 5.57 -28.99 26.16
C THR A 75 6.36 -28.07 27.10
N GLU A 76 6.51 -28.46 28.37
CA GLU A 76 7.31 -27.68 29.33
C GLU A 76 8.77 -27.57 28.91
N THR A 77 9.33 -28.64 28.33
CA THR A 77 10.72 -28.66 27.84
C THR A 77 10.91 -27.72 26.65
N GLU A 78 9.98 -27.70 25.70
CA GLU A 78 10.01 -26.76 24.56
C GLU A 78 9.87 -25.31 25.04
N ALA A 79 8.91 -25.06 25.94
CA ALA A 79 8.70 -23.73 26.52
C ALA A 79 9.92 -23.24 27.30
N GLN A 80 10.58 -24.11 28.07
CA GLN A 80 11.79 -23.77 28.81
C GLN A 80 12.93 -23.41 27.85
N ALA A 81 13.15 -24.18 26.78
CA ALA A 81 14.19 -23.88 25.79
C ALA A 81 13.94 -22.54 25.06
N VAL A 82 12.68 -22.22 24.78
CA VAL A 82 12.29 -20.91 24.21
C VAL A 82 12.57 -19.78 25.20
N PHE A 83 12.25 -19.95 26.48
CA PHE A 83 12.50 -18.95 27.51
C PHE A 83 14.00 -18.74 27.74
N ASP A 84 14.77 -19.83 27.78
CA ASP A 84 16.23 -19.79 27.95
C ASP A 84 16.90 -19.05 26.78
N GLU A 85 16.47 -19.30 25.54
CA GLU A 85 16.98 -18.58 24.37
C GLU A 85 16.65 -17.09 24.40
N ALA A 86 15.44 -16.74 24.83
CA ALA A 86 15.00 -15.35 24.95
C ALA A 86 15.54 -14.63 26.21
N GLY A 87 16.26 -15.35 27.09
CA GLY A 87 16.74 -14.81 28.37
C GLY A 87 15.63 -14.47 29.36
N ILE A 88 14.44 -15.08 29.20
CA ILE A 88 13.28 -14.84 30.06
C ILE A 88 13.52 -15.56 31.39
N THR A 89 13.57 -14.79 32.47
CA THR A 89 13.70 -15.30 33.84
C THR A 89 12.52 -14.86 34.70
N GLY A 90 12.20 -15.64 35.74
CA GLY A 90 11.13 -15.30 36.69
C GLY A 90 9.71 -15.69 36.24
N ILE A 91 9.52 -16.15 35.01
CA ILE A 91 8.26 -16.73 34.52
C ILE A 91 8.45 -18.25 34.39
N PRO A 92 7.68 -19.09 35.10
CA PRO A 92 7.78 -20.55 34.95
C PRO A 92 7.35 -20.99 33.55
N ALA A 93 8.16 -21.79 32.84
CA ALA A 93 7.83 -22.31 31.51
C ALA A 93 6.51 -23.13 31.51
N SER A 94 6.14 -23.71 32.65
CA SER A 94 4.89 -24.44 32.83
C SER A 94 3.63 -23.62 32.50
N VAL A 95 3.67 -22.28 32.51
CA VAL A 95 2.53 -21.45 32.10
C VAL A 95 2.12 -21.70 30.65
N MET A 96 3.08 -22.02 29.78
CA MET A 96 2.85 -22.30 28.36
C MET A 96 2.13 -23.64 28.15
N THR A 97 2.26 -24.56 29.10
CA THR A 97 1.65 -25.90 29.02
C THR A 97 0.13 -25.87 29.18
N ALA A 98 -0.40 -24.80 29.78
CA ALA A 98 -1.84 -24.60 29.97
C ALA A 98 -2.52 -24.05 28.71
N VAL A 99 -1.76 -23.48 27.78
CA VAL A 99 -2.28 -22.92 26.53
C VAL A 99 -2.74 -24.05 25.61
N ARG A 100 -4.00 -23.97 25.18
CA ARG A 100 -4.62 -24.90 24.24
C ARG A 100 -4.87 -24.20 22.92
N THR A 101 -4.68 -24.94 21.84
CA THR A 101 -5.01 -24.49 20.48
C THR A 101 -6.50 -24.79 20.19
N ASP A 102 -7.03 -24.28 19.09
CA ASP A 102 -8.42 -24.54 18.69
C ASP A 102 -8.59 -25.86 17.91
N ALA A 103 -7.50 -26.48 17.45
CA ALA A 103 -7.50 -27.73 16.71
C ALA A 103 -7.70 -28.98 17.59
N ALA A 104 -8.57 -29.87 17.13
CA ALA A 104 -8.78 -31.19 17.73
C ALA A 104 -7.73 -32.20 17.22
N VAL A 105 -7.01 -32.84 18.14
CA VAL A 105 -5.97 -33.83 17.83
C VAL A 105 -6.57 -35.04 17.12
N ASP A 106 -6.00 -35.39 15.98
CA ASP A 106 -6.35 -36.54 15.13
C ASP A 106 -7.85 -36.63 14.78
N ALA A 107 -8.52 -35.48 14.74
CA ALA A 107 -9.90 -35.40 14.28
C ALA A 107 -10.00 -35.88 12.83
N ARG A 108 -11.16 -36.45 12.46
CA ARG A 108 -11.39 -36.91 11.09
C ARG A 108 -11.37 -35.72 10.13
N PRO A 109 -10.55 -35.74 9.05
CA PRO A 109 -10.56 -34.69 8.05
C PRO A 109 -11.92 -34.54 7.36
N ALA A 110 -12.28 -33.31 7.03
CA ALA A 110 -13.42 -32.94 6.21
C ALA A 110 -12.92 -32.41 4.85
N GLY A 111 -13.54 -32.88 3.76
CA GLY A 111 -13.18 -32.51 2.40
C GLY A 111 -12.18 -33.48 1.74
N HIS A 112 -11.76 -33.13 0.54
CA HIS A 112 -10.81 -33.83 -0.32
C HIS A 112 -10.21 -32.80 -1.30
N HIS A 113 -9.01 -33.06 -1.83
CA HIS A 113 -8.34 -32.16 -2.77
C HIS A 113 -8.34 -30.69 -2.30
N LEU A 114 -7.88 -30.43 -1.09
CA LEU A 114 -7.72 -29.08 -0.54
C LEU A 114 -6.41 -28.47 -1.05
N PRO A 115 -6.34 -27.13 -1.24
CA PRO A 115 -5.05 -26.46 -1.34
C PRO A 115 -4.14 -26.86 -0.17
N LEU A 116 -2.84 -26.91 -0.38
CA LEU A 116 -1.85 -27.14 0.67
C LEU A 116 -0.96 -25.92 0.84
N ILE A 117 -0.86 -25.42 2.07
CA ILE A 117 0.10 -24.36 2.43
C ILE A 117 1.18 -24.96 3.33
N VAL A 118 2.44 -24.80 2.94
CA VAL A 118 3.59 -25.11 3.79
C VAL A 118 3.94 -23.86 4.60
N LEU A 119 4.08 -24.00 5.91
CA LEU A 119 4.55 -22.96 6.82
C LEU A 119 5.91 -23.32 7.41
N SER A 120 6.89 -22.41 7.29
CA SER A 120 8.22 -22.55 7.88
C SER A 120 8.47 -21.47 8.95
N PRO A 121 8.85 -21.83 10.19
CA PRO A 121 9.07 -20.88 11.29
C PRO A 121 10.39 -20.12 11.14
N GLY A 122 10.67 -19.14 12.01
CA GLY A 122 11.97 -18.47 12.04
C GLY A 122 13.14 -19.35 12.49
N PHE A 123 14.37 -18.83 12.39
CA PHE A 123 15.55 -19.50 12.96
C PHE A 123 15.44 -19.54 14.48
N LYS A 124 15.84 -20.65 15.11
CA LYS A 124 15.70 -20.95 16.55
C LYS A 124 14.26 -21.17 17.04
N ARG A 125 13.25 -20.92 16.21
CA ARG A 125 11.84 -20.96 16.60
C ARG A 125 11.20 -22.31 16.26
N PRO A 126 10.40 -22.91 17.18
CA PRO A 126 9.68 -24.15 16.89
C PRO A 126 8.47 -23.91 15.99
N ARG A 127 8.01 -24.95 15.29
CA ARG A 127 6.81 -24.94 14.45
C ARG A 127 5.54 -24.52 15.20
N ALA A 128 5.54 -24.65 16.53
CA ALA A 128 4.43 -24.23 17.38
C ALA A 128 4.11 -22.74 17.23
N GLU A 129 5.08 -21.88 16.89
CA GLU A 129 4.86 -20.43 16.79
C GLU A 129 3.98 -19.98 15.61
N LEU A 130 3.68 -20.87 14.66
CA LEU A 130 2.80 -20.58 13.52
C LEU A 130 1.44 -21.31 13.65
N THR A 131 1.05 -21.68 14.87
CA THR A 131 -0.18 -22.43 15.13
C THR A 131 -1.42 -21.60 14.80
N SER A 132 -1.55 -20.37 15.30
CA SER A 132 -2.77 -19.58 15.04
C SER A 132 -2.96 -19.32 13.55
N LEU A 133 -1.87 -19.05 12.81
CA LEU A 133 -1.91 -18.88 11.36
C LEU A 133 -2.34 -20.16 10.64
N ALA A 134 -1.82 -21.32 11.07
CA ALA A 134 -2.20 -22.60 10.50
C ALA A 134 -3.67 -22.96 10.78
N GLU A 135 -4.16 -22.68 11.99
CA GLU A 135 -5.56 -22.91 12.36
C GLU A 135 -6.51 -21.95 11.62
N ASP A 136 -6.14 -20.68 11.46
CA ASP A 136 -6.93 -19.73 10.67
C ASP A 136 -7.05 -20.19 9.21
N LEU A 137 -5.94 -20.51 8.55
CA LEU A 137 -5.96 -21.02 7.17
C LEU A 137 -6.76 -22.33 7.04
N ALA A 138 -6.59 -23.27 7.99
CA ALA A 138 -7.33 -24.52 7.98
C ALA A 138 -8.84 -24.33 8.20
N SER A 139 -9.23 -23.38 9.05
CA SER A 139 -10.64 -23.03 9.27
C SER A 139 -11.32 -22.45 8.02
N HIS A 140 -10.56 -22.04 7.00
CA HIS A 140 -11.04 -21.55 5.70
C HIS A 140 -11.07 -22.60 4.58
N GLY A 141 -10.73 -23.85 4.88
CA GLY A 141 -10.80 -24.93 3.89
C GLY A 141 -9.46 -25.35 3.28
N THR A 142 -8.34 -24.97 3.89
CA THR A 142 -6.99 -25.28 3.38
C THR A 142 -6.30 -26.35 4.24
N ALA A 143 -5.55 -27.27 3.63
CA ALA A 143 -4.61 -28.09 4.40
C ALA A 143 -3.34 -27.27 4.66
N VAL A 144 -2.79 -27.34 5.87
CA VAL A 144 -1.58 -26.59 6.24
C VAL A 144 -0.59 -27.53 6.89
N VAL A 145 0.66 -27.54 6.43
CA VAL A 145 1.75 -28.27 7.08
C VAL A 145 2.78 -27.29 7.62
N VAL A 146 3.02 -27.33 8.93
CA VAL A 146 4.07 -26.55 9.58
C VAL A 146 5.27 -27.44 9.87
N VAL A 147 6.46 -27.03 9.43
CA VAL A 147 7.67 -27.85 9.45
C VAL A 147 8.63 -27.41 10.56
N ASP A 148 9.05 -28.35 11.41
CA ASP A 148 10.26 -28.18 12.23
C ASP A 148 11.49 -28.67 11.47
N HIS A 149 12.45 -27.77 11.31
CA HIS A 149 13.74 -28.07 10.72
C HIS A 149 14.71 -28.48 11.83
N THR A 150 14.94 -29.78 11.97
CA THR A 150 15.69 -30.37 13.09
C THR A 150 17.07 -29.72 13.23
N TYR A 151 17.47 -29.47 14.49
CA TYR A 151 18.71 -28.75 14.86
C TYR A 151 18.80 -27.27 14.50
N GLU A 152 17.76 -26.68 13.89
CA GLU A 152 17.68 -25.24 13.61
C GLU A 152 16.78 -24.48 14.59
N ASN A 153 16.02 -25.19 15.42
CA ASN A 153 15.24 -24.63 16.53
C ASN A 153 15.82 -25.05 17.89
N VAL A 154 15.41 -24.36 18.96
CA VAL A 154 15.93 -24.58 20.32
C VAL A 154 15.43 -25.87 20.96
N ALA A 155 14.30 -26.40 20.51
CA ALA A 155 13.74 -27.66 20.98
C ALA A 155 12.80 -28.27 19.94
N THR A 156 13.03 -29.53 19.59
CA THR A 156 12.08 -30.37 18.84
C THR A 156 11.89 -31.68 19.59
N THR A 157 10.65 -31.95 20.01
CA THR A 157 10.29 -33.24 20.64
C THR A 157 9.89 -34.27 19.60
N PHE A 158 10.56 -35.42 19.61
CA PHE A 158 10.31 -36.58 18.74
C PHE A 158 9.40 -37.63 19.41
N PRO A 159 8.78 -38.54 18.65
CA PRO A 159 7.86 -39.55 19.20
C PRO A 159 8.52 -40.54 20.18
N ASP A 160 9.84 -40.72 20.10
CA ASP A 160 10.64 -41.54 21.03
C ASP A 160 10.96 -40.83 22.36
N GLY A 161 10.49 -39.58 22.53
CA GLY A 161 10.76 -38.74 23.69
C GLY A 161 12.07 -37.96 23.63
N ARG A 162 12.87 -38.13 22.56
CA ARG A 162 14.09 -37.33 22.36
C ARG A 162 13.72 -35.88 22.10
N VAL A 163 14.41 -34.97 22.77
CA VAL A 163 14.36 -33.53 22.47
C VAL A 163 15.71 -33.11 21.90
N THR A 164 15.73 -32.63 20.67
CA THR A 164 16.96 -32.09 20.06
C THR A 164 17.06 -30.60 20.33
N GLY A 165 18.25 -30.12 20.69
CA GLY A 165 18.58 -28.69 20.73
C GLY A 165 19.03 -28.14 19.36
N CYS A 166 19.53 -26.91 19.36
CA CYS A 166 19.95 -26.21 18.14
C CYS A 166 21.44 -26.48 17.81
N ALA A 167 21.75 -27.50 16.99
CA ALA A 167 23.14 -27.75 16.56
C ALA A 167 23.62 -26.74 15.51
N ALA A 168 22.70 -26.06 14.80
CA ALA A 168 23.02 -24.96 13.89
C ALA A 168 23.36 -23.65 14.61
N CYS A 169 23.10 -23.55 15.91
CA CYS A 169 23.35 -22.32 16.67
C CYS A 169 24.86 -22.12 16.93
N GLY A 170 25.36 -20.94 16.59
CA GLY A 170 26.79 -20.63 16.68
C GLY A 170 27.12 -19.30 16.01
N ASN A 171 28.13 -19.31 15.14
CA ASN A 171 28.50 -18.15 14.32
C ASN A 171 27.72 -18.16 13.01
N TYR A 172 27.18 -16.99 12.64
CA TYR A 172 26.36 -16.82 11.44
C TYR A 172 27.09 -15.90 10.47
N ASP A 173 27.44 -16.44 9.31
CA ASP A 173 27.95 -15.70 8.15
C ASP A 173 27.01 -15.91 6.95
N GLU A 174 27.31 -15.28 5.83
CA GLU A 174 26.52 -15.42 4.60
C GLU A 174 26.43 -16.88 4.13
N ALA A 175 27.51 -17.67 4.30
CA ALA A 175 27.53 -19.07 3.89
C ALA A 175 26.61 -19.94 4.77
N PHE A 176 26.50 -19.62 6.06
CA PHE A 176 25.56 -20.25 6.97
C PHE A 176 24.12 -20.04 6.51
N TRP A 177 23.72 -18.80 6.23
CA TRP A 177 22.34 -18.48 5.86
C TRP A 177 21.95 -19.13 4.53
N LYS A 178 22.81 -19.05 3.51
CA LYS A 178 22.61 -19.76 2.23
C LYS A 178 22.47 -21.26 2.39
N LYS A 179 23.29 -21.87 3.25
CA LYS A 179 23.20 -23.30 3.56
C LYS A 179 21.88 -23.64 4.23
N LEU A 180 21.43 -22.81 5.17
CA LEU A 180 20.19 -22.99 5.90
C LEU A 180 18.99 -22.88 4.96
N GLU A 181 18.87 -21.81 4.18
CA GLU A 181 17.73 -21.56 3.29
C GLU A 181 17.56 -22.68 2.24
N ARG A 182 18.65 -23.07 1.57
CA ARG A 182 18.66 -24.22 0.65
C ARG A 182 18.34 -25.55 1.33
N GLY A 183 18.80 -25.72 2.57
CA GLY A 183 18.49 -26.90 3.38
C GLY A 183 17.00 -27.02 3.66
N ARG A 184 16.35 -25.89 4.00
CA ARG A 184 14.91 -25.81 4.21
C ARG A 184 14.12 -26.05 2.94
N ALA A 185 14.56 -25.52 1.80
CA ALA A 185 13.96 -25.83 0.49
C ALA A 185 13.93 -27.34 0.23
N ALA A 186 15.05 -28.04 0.47
CA ALA A 186 15.11 -29.49 0.32
C ALA A 186 14.23 -30.25 1.34
N ASP A 187 14.14 -29.75 2.58
CA ASP A 187 13.22 -30.30 3.59
C ASP A 187 11.76 -30.18 3.16
N VAL A 188 11.36 -29.02 2.61
CA VAL A 188 10.00 -28.79 2.11
C VAL A 188 9.67 -29.74 0.96
N SER A 189 10.56 -29.90 -0.02
CA SER A 189 10.36 -30.85 -1.12
C SER A 189 10.13 -32.29 -0.61
N PHE A 190 10.90 -32.71 0.39
CA PHE A 190 10.75 -34.03 1.02
C PHE A 190 9.44 -34.16 1.81
N VAL A 191 9.01 -33.11 2.52
CA VAL A 191 7.71 -33.09 3.21
C VAL A 191 6.57 -33.22 2.20
N LEU A 192 6.64 -32.48 1.09
CA LEU A 192 5.64 -32.57 0.01
C LEU A 192 5.58 -33.98 -0.56
N ASP A 193 6.73 -34.59 -0.90
CA ASP A 193 6.81 -35.98 -1.36
C ASP A 193 6.18 -36.94 -0.35
N SER A 194 6.52 -36.79 0.93
CA SER A 194 6.02 -37.65 2.00
C SER A 194 4.49 -37.56 2.14
N LEU A 195 3.92 -36.34 2.06
CA LEU A 195 2.48 -36.15 2.18
C LEU A 195 1.72 -36.67 0.95
N THR A 196 2.20 -36.36 -0.26
CA THR A 196 1.52 -36.73 -1.51
C THR A 196 1.59 -38.23 -1.83
N HIS A 197 2.47 -38.98 -1.16
CA HIS A 197 2.58 -40.44 -1.29
C HIS A 197 2.09 -41.19 -0.04
N SER A 198 1.34 -40.53 0.85
CA SER A 198 0.80 -41.13 2.07
C SER A 198 -0.72 -41.23 2.06
N ARG A 199 -1.32 -41.65 3.17
CA ARG A 199 -2.78 -41.60 3.38
C ARG A 199 -3.39 -40.21 3.22
N TRP A 200 -2.58 -39.16 3.29
CA TRP A 200 -3.01 -37.76 3.15
C TRP A 200 -3.13 -37.31 1.69
N ALA A 201 -2.66 -38.10 0.73
CA ALA A 201 -2.68 -37.74 -0.69
C ALA A 201 -4.09 -37.38 -1.21
N SER A 202 -5.12 -38.08 -0.75
CA SER A 202 -6.53 -37.78 -1.14
C SER A 202 -7.07 -36.47 -0.56
N LEU A 203 -6.48 -35.99 0.54
CA LEU A 203 -6.87 -34.73 1.18
C LEU A 203 -6.26 -33.53 0.43
N ILE A 204 -5.13 -33.71 -0.24
CA ILE A 204 -4.32 -32.63 -0.82
C ILE A 204 -4.54 -32.55 -2.33
N ASP A 205 -4.64 -31.34 -2.84
CA ASP A 205 -4.53 -31.05 -4.27
C ASP A 205 -3.09 -30.62 -4.59
N ALA A 206 -2.34 -31.53 -5.20
CA ALA A 206 -0.93 -31.28 -5.55
C ALA A 206 -0.74 -30.20 -6.63
N SER A 207 -1.82 -29.74 -7.29
CA SER A 207 -1.75 -28.61 -8.23
C SER A 207 -1.88 -27.25 -7.55
N ARG A 208 -2.31 -27.21 -6.29
CA ARG A 208 -2.56 -25.99 -5.49
C ARG A 208 -1.73 -25.99 -4.22
N ILE A 209 -0.42 -25.85 -4.37
CA ILE A 209 0.51 -25.78 -3.25
C ILE A 209 1.08 -24.37 -3.13
N GLY A 210 1.07 -23.79 -1.94
CA GLY A 210 1.75 -22.54 -1.61
C GLY A 210 2.73 -22.72 -0.45
N MET A 211 3.62 -21.76 -0.27
CA MET A 211 4.52 -21.72 0.89
C MET A 211 4.56 -20.32 1.48
N ALA A 212 4.53 -20.23 2.80
CA ALA A 212 4.82 -19.00 3.52
C ALA A 212 5.75 -19.32 4.70
N GLY A 213 6.42 -18.31 5.22
CA GLY A 213 7.18 -18.50 6.45
C GLY A 213 7.55 -17.18 7.09
N HIS A 214 7.93 -17.28 8.37
CA HIS A 214 8.38 -16.14 9.14
C HIS A 214 9.91 -16.09 9.19
N SER A 215 10.49 -14.90 9.10
CA SER A 215 11.93 -14.69 9.18
C SER A 215 12.65 -15.56 8.12
N VAL A 216 13.70 -16.29 8.48
CA VAL A 216 14.39 -17.20 7.55
C VAL A 216 13.47 -18.25 6.90
N GLY A 217 12.34 -18.61 7.53
CA GLY A 217 11.35 -19.49 6.93
C GLY A 217 10.62 -18.84 5.75
N GLY A 218 10.46 -17.52 5.79
CA GLY A 218 9.94 -16.69 4.70
C GLY A 218 10.96 -16.55 3.58
N ALA A 219 12.21 -16.22 3.91
CA ALA A 219 13.31 -16.16 2.94
C ALA A 219 13.47 -17.49 2.19
N SER A 220 13.44 -18.62 2.92
CA SER A 220 13.49 -19.98 2.35
C SER A 220 12.34 -20.31 1.40
N ALA A 221 11.23 -19.54 1.41
CA ALA A 221 10.13 -19.74 0.46
C ALA A 221 10.56 -19.45 -0.98
N LEU A 222 11.50 -18.51 -1.20
CA LEU A 222 12.07 -18.26 -2.52
C LEU A 222 12.86 -19.47 -3.01
N ASP A 223 13.80 -19.98 -2.21
CA ASP A 223 14.59 -21.17 -2.57
C ASP A 223 13.73 -22.41 -2.80
N ALA A 224 12.71 -22.60 -1.95
CA ALA A 224 11.77 -23.70 -2.09
C ALA A 224 10.99 -23.59 -3.40
N MET A 225 10.51 -22.39 -3.76
CA MET A 225 9.83 -22.18 -5.04
C MET A 225 10.77 -22.44 -6.20
N VAL A 226 11.97 -21.86 -6.21
CA VAL A 226 12.96 -22.07 -7.28
C VAL A 226 13.28 -23.55 -7.47
N THR A 227 13.42 -24.29 -6.37
CA THR A 227 13.81 -25.71 -6.39
C THR A 227 12.65 -26.64 -6.71
N ASP A 228 11.43 -26.31 -6.26
CA ASP A 228 10.25 -27.15 -6.40
C ASP A 228 9.13 -26.48 -7.22
N PRO A 229 8.88 -26.95 -8.46
CA PRO A 229 7.86 -26.37 -9.34
C PRO A 229 6.43 -26.64 -8.86
N ARG A 230 6.22 -27.50 -7.86
CA ARG A 230 4.88 -27.75 -7.29
C ARG A 230 4.39 -26.55 -6.49
N ILE A 231 5.28 -25.78 -5.87
CA ILE A 231 4.92 -24.59 -5.09
C ILE A 231 4.54 -23.46 -6.07
N LYS A 232 3.28 -23.06 -6.08
CA LYS A 232 2.71 -22.12 -7.06
C LYS A 232 2.72 -20.67 -6.60
N ALA A 233 2.80 -20.41 -5.30
CA ALA A 233 2.79 -19.06 -4.74
C ALA A 233 3.57 -19.02 -3.42
N GLY A 234 4.29 -17.92 -3.15
CA GLY A 234 5.18 -17.77 -1.99
C GLY A 234 4.95 -16.49 -1.18
N ILE A 235 5.17 -16.56 0.14
CA ILE A 235 5.20 -15.39 1.01
C ILE A 235 6.45 -15.41 1.89
N ASP A 236 7.19 -14.31 1.88
CA ASP A 236 8.19 -14.01 2.91
C ASP A 236 7.60 -13.03 3.93
N ILE A 237 7.45 -13.51 5.18
CA ILE A 237 6.96 -12.71 6.31
C ILE A 237 8.16 -12.26 7.15
N ASP A 238 8.60 -11.03 6.91
CA ASP A 238 9.61 -10.33 7.71
C ASP A 238 11.02 -10.99 7.71
N GLY A 239 11.37 -11.76 6.68
CA GLY A 239 12.67 -12.42 6.51
C GLY A 239 13.65 -11.66 5.63
N THR A 240 14.91 -11.56 6.04
CA THR A 240 16.00 -11.09 5.17
C THR A 240 16.40 -12.23 4.25
N THR A 241 16.55 -11.94 2.95
CA THR A 241 16.95 -12.95 1.96
C THR A 241 18.47 -12.98 1.81
N ASP A 242 19.11 -14.03 2.31
CA ASP A 242 20.57 -14.16 2.29
C ASP A 242 21.09 -14.91 1.06
N ASP A 243 20.29 -15.79 0.45
CA ASP A 243 20.56 -16.37 -0.87
C ASP A 243 19.86 -15.57 -1.99
N PRO A 244 20.61 -14.79 -2.79
CA PRO A 244 20.00 -13.95 -3.83
C PRO A 244 19.22 -14.76 -4.86
N LEU A 245 18.03 -14.29 -5.21
CA LEU A 245 17.33 -14.77 -6.40
C LEU A 245 18.14 -14.33 -7.63
N LEU A 246 18.48 -15.29 -8.50
CA LEU A 246 19.29 -15.05 -9.70
C LEU A 246 18.44 -15.13 -10.98
N ALA A 247 18.92 -14.52 -12.07
CA ALA A 247 18.29 -14.62 -13.39
C ALA A 247 18.15 -16.11 -13.84
N PRO A 248 17.06 -16.50 -14.52
CA PRO A 248 16.00 -15.65 -15.10
C PRO A 248 14.92 -15.18 -14.10
N GLY A 249 15.11 -15.45 -12.81
CA GLY A 249 14.19 -15.02 -11.76
C GLY A 249 13.02 -15.97 -11.53
N LEU A 250 11.95 -15.46 -10.91
CA LEU A 250 10.77 -16.23 -10.53
C LEU A 250 9.49 -15.58 -11.10
N ASP A 251 8.78 -16.34 -11.93
CA ASP A 251 7.57 -15.91 -12.65
C ASP A 251 6.26 -16.22 -11.91
N ARG A 252 6.35 -16.90 -10.76
CA ARG A 252 5.23 -17.26 -9.91
C ARG A 252 4.91 -16.14 -8.89
N PRO A 253 3.65 -16.02 -8.44
CA PRO A 253 3.25 -15.02 -7.45
C PRO A 253 4.09 -15.06 -6.18
N PHE A 254 4.59 -13.90 -5.76
CA PHE A 254 5.37 -13.76 -4.53
C PHE A 254 4.98 -12.49 -3.74
N LEU A 255 4.77 -12.63 -2.44
CA LEU A 255 4.46 -11.53 -1.53
C LEU A 255 5.58 -11.36 -0.48
N PHE A 256 6.13 -10.15 -0.43
CA PHE A 256 6.93 -9.68 0.68
C PHE A 256 6.02 -8.96 1.69
N LEU A 257 6.00 -9.38 2.95
CA LEU A 257 5.21 -8.79 4.04
C LEU A 257 6.09 -8.53 5.25
N GLY A 258 6.51 -7.28 5.48
CA GLY A 258 7.51 -6.95 6.49
C GLY A 258 7.11 -5.80 7.41
N ARG A 259 7.88 -5.53 8.45
CA ARG A 259 7.71 -4.35 9.29
C ARG A 259 8.24 -3.08 8.61
N ALA A 260 7.51 -1.98 8.74
CA ALA A 260 7.80 -0.73 8.03
C ALA A 260 9.16 -0.10 8.41
N ASN A 261 9.62 -0.25 9.65
CA ASN A 261 10.89 0.34 10.10
C ASN A 261 12.15 -0.40 9.62
N THR A 262 12.02 -1.54 8.93
CA THR A 262 13.16 -2.34 8.43
C THR A 262 13.07 -2.61 6.94
N TYR A 263 11.86 -2.88 6.45
CA TYR A 263 11.61 -3.28 5.08
C TYR A 263 10.91 -2.20 4.27
N THR A 264 10.95 -0.93 4.66
CA THR A 264 10.60 0.13 3.70
C THR A 264 11.75 0.28 2.70
N PRO A 265 11.51 0.40 1.39
CA PRO A 265 12.57 0.57 0.40
C PRO A 265 13.56 1.68 0.80
N GLY A 266 14.85 1.33 0.85
CA GLY A 266 15.93 2.27 1.17
C GLY A 266 16.26 2.42 2.66
N THR A 267 15.62 1.69 3.58
CA THR A 267 15.87 1.85 5.03
C THR A 267 17.08 1.08 5.57
N GLY A 268 17.63 0.10 4.85
CA GLY A 268 18.75 -0.70 5.35
C GLY A 268 19.10 -1.91 4.50
N VAL A 269 20.03 -2.73 5.00
CA VAL A 269 20.53 -3.93 4.32
C VAL A 269 19.42 -4.97 4.10
N GLU A 270 18.47 -5.05 5.03
CA GLU A 270 17.32 -5.94 4.97
C GLU A 270 16.39 -5.54 3.82
N SER A 271 15.99 -4.26 3.72
CA SER A 271 15.26 -3.76 2.55
C SER A 271 16.06 -3.90 1.25
N GLY A 272 17.40 -3.81 1.32
CA GLY A 272 18.29 -4.02 0.18
C GLY A 272 18.23 -5.45 -0.37
N SER A 273 18.08 -6.44 0.52
CA SER A 273 17.89 -7.84 0.13
C SER A 273 16.61 -8.05 -0.68
N TRP A 274 15.50 -7.47 -0.21
CA TRP A 274 14.21 -7.51 -0.93
C TRP A 274 14.24 -6.71 -2.22
N GLN A 275 14.91 -5.55 -2.27
CA GLN A 275 15.09 -4.78 -3.51
C GLN A 275 15.82 -5.57 -4.59
N ARG A 276 16.89 -6.27 -4.20
CA ARG A 276 17.67 -7.13 -5.09
C ARG A 276 16.79 -8.23 -5.68
N ASP A 277 16.05 -8.95 -4.84
CA ASP A 277 15.25 -10.09 -5.31
C ASP A 277 13.96 -9.64 -6.02
N TRP A 278 13.39 -8.49 -5.63
CA TRP A 278 12.26 -7.85 -6.32
C TRP A 278 12.54 -7.61 -7.79
N ALA A 279 13.78 -7.25 -8.16
CA ALA A 279 14.20 -7.08 -9.55
C ALA A 279 14.16 -8.40 -10.36
N GLN A 280 14.25 -9.55 -9.68
CA GLN A 280 14.21 -10.89 -10.28
C GLN A 280 12.83 -11.56 -10.16
N LEU A 281 11.89 -10.96 -9.44
CA LEU A 281 10.49 -11.39 -9.48
C LEU A 281 9.83 -10.87 -10.76
N THR A 282 9.51 -11.76 -11.69
CA THR A 282 8.95 -11.43 -13.01
C THR A 282 7.44 -11.71 -13.11
N GLY A 283 6.89 -12.41 -12.12
CA GLY A 283 5.46 -12.72 -11.98
C GLY A 283 4.66 -11.64 -11.26
N TRP A 284 3.51 -12.06 -10.72
CA TRP A 284 2.76 -11.23 -9.76
C TRP A 284 3.64 -11.00 -8.52
N LYS A 285 3.71 -9.75 -8.06
CA LYS A 285 4.49 -9.39 -6.89
C LYS A 285 3.90 -8.22 -6.13
N ARG A 286 4.00 -8.28 -4.80
CA ARG A 286 3.67 -7.18 -3.88
C ARG A 286 4.69 -7.11 -2.77
N TRP A 287 5.01 -5.89 -2.36
CA TRP A 287 5.81 -5.60 -1.19
C TRP A 287 4.97 -4.75 -0.26
N LEU A 288 4.54 -5.36 0.83
CA LEU A 288 3.70 -4.76 1.84
C LEU A 288 4.51 -4.55 3.11
N VAL A 289 4.32 -3.40 3.73
CA VAL A 289 4.92 -3.09 5.03
C VAL A 289 3.85 -2.79 6.06
N VAL A 290 4.07 -3.23 7.30
CA VAL A 290 3.14 -3.06 8.41
C VAL A 290 3.74 -2.10 9.44
N ALA A 291 3.03 -1.04 9.77
CA ALA A 291 3.42 -0.05 10.76
C ALA A 291 3.17 -0.53 12.19
N GLY A 292 4.06 -0.14 13.11
CA GLY A 292 3.91 -0.37 14.55
C GLY A 292 4.10 -1.82 15.02
N VAL A 293 4.41 -2.77 14.13
CA VAL A 293 4.71 -4.16 14.51
C VAL A 293 6.21 -4.37 14.73
N ALA A 294 6.54 -5.37 15.55
CA ALA A 294 7.90 -5.87 15.74
C ALA A 294 8.07 -7.26 15.11
N HIS A 295 9.30 -7.77 15.04
CA HIS A 295 9.57 -9.09 14.43
C HIS A 295 8.71 -10.25 14.98
N PRO A 296 8.50 -10.38 16.31
CA PRO A 296 7.66 -11.46 16.84
C PRO A 296 6.15 -11.20 16.68
N SER A 297 5.72 -10.00 16.29
CA SER A 297 4.28 -9.68 16.13
C SER A 297 3.60 -10.53 15.06
N PHE A 298 4.36 -11.11 14.14
CA PHE A 298 3.86 -12.00 13.09
C PHE A 298 3.63 -13.45 13.56
N THR A 299 4.03 -13.81 14.80
CA THR A 299 3.92 -15.19 15.31
C THR A 299 3.20 -15.27 16.67
N ASP A 300 2.86 -16.49 17.09
CA ASP A 300 2.18 -16.77 18.36
C ASP A 300 3.03 -16.34 19.57
N ILE A 301 4.36 -16.31 19.44
CA ILE A 301 5.24 -15.91 20.54
C ILE A 301 5.11 -14.42 20.86
N GLY A 302 4.85 -13.58 19.86
CA GLY A 302 4.58 -12.16 20.09
C GLY A 302 3.30 -11.96 20.89
N LEU A 303 2.24 -12.69 20.54
CA LEU A 303 0.96 -12.65 21.23
C LEU A 303 1.07 -13.15 22.68
N VAL A 304 1.64 -14.34 22.88
CA VAL A 304 1.76 -14.90 24.23
C VAL A 304 2.75 -14.12 25.07
N GLY A 305 3.84 -13.63 24.46
CA GLY A 305 4.82 -12.77 25.13
C GLY A 305 4.21 -11.46 25.61
N GLU A 306 3.39 -10.79 24.80
CA GLU A 306 2.65 -9.58 25.20
C GLU A 306 1.72 -9.88 26.39
N GLN A 307 1.00 -11.01 26.38
CA GLN A 307 0.15 -11.43 27.51
C GLN A 307 0.94 -11.75 28.78
N LEU A 308 2.21 -12.15 28.64
CA LEU A 308 3.16 -12.34 29.73
C LEU A 308 3.81 -11.02 30.20
N GLY A 309 3.50 -9.90 29.56
CA GLY A 309 4.05 -8.57 29.88
C GLY A 309 5.44 -8.32 29.30
N LEU A 310 5.86 -9.07 28.28
CA LEU A 310 7.11 -8.83 27.56
C LEU A 310 6.92 -7.70 26.55
N ASP A 311 7.87 -6.76 26.54
CA ASP A 311 7.89 -5.65 25.59
C ASP A 311 8.87 -5.96 24.43
N PHE A 312 8.32 -6.02 23.22
CA PHE A 312 9.09 -6.24 21.99
C PHE A 312 9.29 -4.96 21.16
N GLY A 313 8.88 -3.80 21.69
CA GLY A 313 8.97 -2.50 21.01
C GLY A 313 7.92 -2.28 19.93
N ALA A 314 6.84 -3.08 19.91
CA ALA A 314 5.69 -2.87 19.04
C ALA A 314 4.75 -1.80 19.63
N THR A 315 4.20 -0.93 18.80
CA THR A 315 3.14 0.03 19.17
C THR A 315 1.75 -0.47 18.75
N THR A 316 1.69 -1.42 17.84
CA THR A 316 0.49 -2.15 17.45
C THR A 316 0.33 -3.38 18.35
N PRO A 317 -0.84 -3.59 18.99
CA PRO A 317 -1.08 -4.76 19.83
C PRO A 317 -0.80 -6.08 19.10
N ALA A 318 -0.22 -7.07 19.77
CA ALA A 318 0.18 -8.33 19.14
C ALA A 318 -1.00 -9.09 18.51
N ALA A 319 -2.17 -9.07 19.16
CA ALA A 319 -3.40 -9.65 18.60
C ALA A 319 -3.82 -8.98 17.26
N ARG A 320 -3.55 -7.68 17.13
CA ARG A 320 -3.80 -6.93 15.89
C ARG A 320 -2.78 -7.28 14.81
N GLY A 321 -1.50 -7.42 15.19
CA GLY A 321 -0.45 -7.94 14.30
C GLY A 321 -0.80 -9.32 13.73
N GLN A 322 -1.20 -10.26 14.59
CA GLN A 322 -1.68 -11.59 14.19
C GLN A 322 -2.86 -11.51 13.21
N ALA A 323 -3.85 -10.66 13.50
CA ALA A 323 -5.02 -10.49 12.62
C ALA A 323 -4.65 -9.91 11.24
N VAL A 324 -3.66 -9.02 11.17
CA VAL A 324 -3.11 -8.51 9.89
C VAL A 324 -2.43 -9.64 9.14
N THR A 325 -1.52 -10.38 9.79
CA THR A 325 -0.78 -11.50 9.19
C THR A 325 -1.74 -12.53 8.60
N ALA A 326 -2.70 -13.02 9.39
CA ALA A 326 -3.67 -14.01 8.94
C ALA A 326 -4.51 -13.51 7.77
N ALA A 327 -4.97 -12.26 7.80
CA ALA A 327 -5.79 -11.70 6.74
C ALA A 327 -5.05 -11.59 5.40
N TYR A 328 -3.80 -11.10 5.40
CA TYR A 328 -3.01 -10.92 4.19
C TYR A 328 -2.45 -12.23 3.64
N VAL A 329 -2.03 -13.15 4.51
CA VAL A 329 -1.59 -14.50 4.10
C VAL A 329 -2.74 -15.27 3.47
N ARG A 330 -3.93 -15.27 4.11
CA ARG A 330 -5.13 -15.90 3.55
C ARG A 330 -5.52 -15.27 2.22
N ALA A 331 -5.58 -13.94 2.14
CA ALA A 331 -5.90 -13.24 0.89
C ALA A 331 -4.97 -13.70 -0.24
N PHE A 332 -3.65 -13.66 -0.01
CA PHE A 332 -2.68 -14.07 -1.02
C PHE A 332 -2.93 -15.48 -1.57
N PHE A 333 -3.16 -16.46 -0.70
CA PHE A 333 -3.40 -17.83 -1.16
C PHE A 333 -4.79 -18.04 -1.77
N GLU A 334 -5.83 -17.35 -1.29
CA GLU A 334 -7.16 -17.38 -1.93
C GLU A 334 -7.11 -16.79 -3.35
N GLU A 335 -6.30 -15.76 -3.60
CA GLU A 335 -6.12 -15.20 -4.94
C GLU A 335 -5.37 -16.16 -5.85
N HIS A 336 -4.22 -16.67 -5.42
CA HIS A 336 -3.30 -17.37 -6.32
C HIS A 336 -3.49 -18.88 -6.40
N LEU A 337 -4.08 -19.51 -5.38
CA LEU A 337 -4.37 -20.95 -5.41
C LEU A 337 -5.84 -21.23 -5.71
N GLU A 338 -6.73 -20.27 -5.49
CA GLU A 338 -8.18 -20.49 -5.64
C GLU A 338 -8.86 -19.52 -6.62
N GLY A 339 -8.14 -18.54 -7.17
CA GLY A 339 -8.67 -17.61 -8.17
C GLY A 339 -9.72 -16.64 -7.63
N ARG A 340 -9.75 -16.40 -6.31
CA ARG A 340 -10.66 -15.44 -5.67
C ARG A 340 -9.98 -14.09 -5.56
N ALA A 341 -10.42 -13.09 -6.31
CA ALA A 341 -9.82 -11.74 -6.28
C ALA A 341 -9.83 -11.12 -4.88
N GLN A 342 -8.70 -10.56 -4.44
CA GLN A 342 -8.55 -10.00 -3.09
C GLN A 342 -8.19 -8.52 -3.11
N PRO A 343 -9.16 -7.62 -2.87
CA PRO A 343 -8.90 -6.18 -2.82
C PRO A 343 -7.85 -5.76 -1.79
N LEU A 344 -7.58 -6.58 -0.76
CA LEU A 344 -6.52 -6.34 0.22
C LEU A 344 -5.12 -6.30 -0.41
N LEU A 345 -4.92 -6.98 -1.55
CA LEU A 345 -3.63 -7.11 -2.23
C LEU A 345 -3.45 -6.10 -3.37
N ASP A 346 -4.46 -5.27 -3.63
CA ASP A 346 -4.44 -4.30 -4.74
C ASP A 346 -4.43 -2.85 -4.28
N ARG A 347 -4.88 -2.58 -3.06
CA ARG A 347 -4.99 -1.21 -2.53
C ARG A 347 -5.00 -1.20 -0.99
N PRO A 348 -4.67 -0.06 -0.37
CA PRO A 348 -4.81 0.15 1.05
C PRO A 348 -6.23 -0.16 1.53
N SER A 349 -6.32 -0.70 2.74
CA SER A 349 -7.57 -1.09 3.36
C SER A 349 -7.83 -0.25 4.59
N SER A 350 -8.97 0.44 4.66
CA SER A 350 -9.38 1.15 5.87
C SER A 350 -9.60 0.22 7.06
N ARG A 351 -9.79 -1.09 6.83
CA ARG A 351 -9.84 -2.11 7.88
C ARG A 351 -8.46 -2.46 8.42
N TYR A 352 -7.39 -2.23 7.66
CA TYR A 352 -6.00 -2.51 8.02
C TYR A 352 -5.11 -1.28 7.69
N PRO A 353 -5.35 -0.13 8.35
CA PRO A 353 -4.63 1.12 8.07
C PRO A 353 -3.12 1.01 8.38
N GLU A 354 -2.70 -0.01 9.11
CA GLU A 354 -1.30 -0.30 9.41
C GLU A 354 -0.52 -0.81 8.20
N VAL A 355 -1.21 -1.31 7.16
CA VAL A 355 -0.57 -1.91 5.99
C VAL A 355 -0.46 -0.92 4.84
N SER A 356 0.77 -0.72 4.37
CA SER A 356 1.10 0.12 3.23
C SER A 356 1.72 -0.70 2.10
N PHE A 357 1.46 -0.28 0.86
CA PHE A 357 2.09 -0.82 -0.32
C PHE A 357 3.41 -0.10 -0.53
N ALA A 358 4.52 -0.77 -0.25
CA ALA A 358 5.85 -0.23 -0.47
C ALA A 358 6.27 -0.32 -1.93
N MET A 359 5.96 -1.43 -2.61
CA MET A 359 6.10 -1.57 -4.07
C MET A 359 5.02 -2.51 -4.63
N THR A 360 4.57 -2.22 -5.86
CA THR A 360 3.55 -2.99 -6.57
C THR A 360 3.89 -3.15 -8.06
N SER A 361 3.39 -4.20 -8.70
CA SER A 361 3.48 -4.37 -10.15
C SER A 361 2.40 -3.62 -10.93
N THR A 362 1.39 -3.06 -10.24
CA THR A 362 0.36 -2.20 -10.82
C THR A 362 0.09 -1.06 -9.86
N PRO A 363 0.45 0.18 -10.22
CA PRO A 363 0.26 1.31 -9.33
C PRO A 363 -1.23 1.58 -9.09
N TYR A 364 -1.55 2.22 -7.97
CA TYR A 364 -2.91 2.67 -7.66
C TYR A 364 -2.93 4.17 -7.30
N LEU A 365 -4.13 4.74 -7.11
CA LEU A 365 -4.27 6.06 -6.51
C LEU A 365 -4.94 5.91 -5.14
N PRO A 366 -4.48 6.62 -4.09
CA PRO A 366 -5.08 6.55 -2.78
C PRO A 366 -6.54 7.01 -2.84
N ALA A 367 -7.41 6.29 -2.12
CA ALA A 367 -8.83 6.61 -2.05
C ALA A 367 -9.04 8.07 -1.61
N PRO A 368 -10.08 8.74 -2.14
CA PRO A 368 -10.45 10.08 -1.67
C PRO A 368 -10.93 10.02 -0.22
N THR A 369 -10.73 11.09 0.54
CA THR A 369 -11.01 11.11 1.99
C THR A 369 -12.42 11.61 2.35
N GLY A 370 -13.17 12.13 1.38
CA GLY A 370 -14.54 12.60 1.57
C GLY A 370 -15.57 11.48 1.65
N ASP A 371 -16.78 11.84 2.07
CA ASP A 371 -17.86 10.90 2.39
C ASP A 371 -18.76 10.54 1.18
N ARG A 372 -18.54 11.16 0.02
CA ARG A 372 -19.36 10.96 -1.17
C ARG A 372 -18.68 10.05 -2.19
N PRO A 373 -19.41 9.11 -2.80
CA PRO A 373 -18.89 8.40 -3.97
C PRO A 373 -18.63 9.40 -5.09
N VAL A 374 -17.63 9.12 -5.92
CA VAL A 374 -17.20 10.00 -7.01
C VAL A 374 -17.60 9.42 -8.36
N GLY A 375 -18.12 10.26 -9.24
CA GLY A 375 -18.35 9.99 -10.65
C GLY A 375 -17.38 10.79 -11.50
N SER A 376 -17.01 10.26 -12.66
CA SER A 376 -16.20 11.01 -13.62
C SER A 376 -16.60 10.76 -15.07
N THR A 377 -16.35 11.74 -15.93
CA THR A 377 -16.64 11.67 -17.37
C THR A 377 -15.67 12.56 -18.15
N GLN A 378 -15.58 12.33 -19.45
CA GLN A 378 -14.69 13.08 -20.35
C GLN A 378 -15.52 14.04 -21.21
N VAL A 379 -15.05 15.28 -21.36
CA VAL A 379 -15.67 16.32 -22.18
C VAL A 379 -14.66 16.84 -23.19
N TYR A 380 -15.01 16.70 -24.46
CA TYR A 380 -14.28 17.32 -25.57
C TYR A 380 -14.87 18.70 -25.86
N LEU A 381 -14.01 19.72 -25.89
CA LEU A 381 -14.38 21.09 -26.20
C LEU A 381 -13.55 21.62 -27.37
N LYS A 382 -14.21 22.36 -28.26
CA LYS A 382 -13.61 22.95 -29.46
C LYS A 382 -13.93 24.44 -29.52
N ASP A 383 -12.92 25.27 -29.31
CA ASP A 383 -12.99 26.72 -29.41
C ASP A 383 -12.68 27.13 -30.84
N THR A 384 -13.73 27.42 -31.62
CA THR A 384 -13.60 27.90 -33.00
C THR A 384 -13.30 29.40 -33.08
N SER A 385 -13.24 30.11 -31.96
CA SER A 385 -12.96 31.55 -31.93
C SER A 385 -11.47 31.87 -31.83
N ARG A 386 -10.64 30.89 -31.44
CA ARG A 386 -9.18 31.03 -31.29
C ARG A 386 -8.45 29.96 -32.08
N PRO A 387 -7.42 30.31 -32.89
CA PRO A 387 -6.51 29.31 -33.46
C PRO A 387 -5.69 28.63 -32.36
N ASP A 388 -5.14 27.45 -32.66
CA ASP A 388 -4.25 26.77 -31.71
C ASP A 388 -2.94 27.57 -31.54
N PRO A 389 -2.48 27.82 -30.31
CA PRO A 389 -1.29 28.63 -30.07
C PRO A 389 0.03 27.95 -30.46
N TRP A 390 0.06 26.62 -30.60
CA TRP A 390 1.28 25.84 -30.83
C TRP A 390 1.36 25.25 -32.24
N VAL A 391 0.21 25.00 -32.86
CA VAL A 391 0.10 24.44 -34.22
C VAL A 391 -0.58 25.46 -35.14
N PRO A 392 0.19 26.31 -35.86
CA PRO A 392 -0.38 27.41 -36.66
C PRO A 392 -1.35 26.99 -37.75
N SER A 393 -1.24 25.75 -38.25
CA SER A 393 -2.15 25.20 -39.25
C SER A 393 -3.53 24.83 -38.70
N MET A 394 -3.72 24.82 -37.38
CA MET A 394 -4.98 24.49 -36.73
C MET A 394 -5.77 25.77 -36.39
N PRO A 395 -6.87 26.07 -37.12
CA PRO A 395 -7.59 27.34 -36.97
C PRO A 395 -8.56 27.36 -35.79
N TYR A 396 -8.46 26.39 -34.88
CA TYR A 396 -9.29 26.25 -33.69
C TYR A 396 -8.46 25.65 -32.55
N ARG A 397 -8.86 25.90 -31.30
CA ARG A 397 -8.23 25.34 -30.09
C ARG A 397 -9.10 24.23 -29.51
N GLU A 398 -8.55 23.05 -29.32
CA GLU A 398 -9.26 21.91 -28.74
C GLU A 398 -8.77 21.64 -27.32
N LEU A 399 -9.65 21.17 -26.45
CA LEU A 399 -9.35 20.80 -25.07
C LEU A 399 -10.09 19.53 -24.68
N MET A 400 -9.40 18.66 -23.95
CA MET A 400 -10.02 17.53 -23.26
C MET A 400 -10.13 17.85 -21.77
N VAL A 401 -11.32 17.73 -21.20
CA VAL A 401 -11.60 18.01 -19.79
C VAL A 401 -12.10 16.73 -19.12
N SER A 402 -11.47 16.32 -18.02
CA SER A 402 -12.03 15.32 -17.12
C SER A 402 -12.91 16.04 -16.10
N LEU A 403 -14.22 15.74 -16.07
CA LEU A 403 -15.12 16.23 -15.03
C LEU A 403 -15.24 15.18 -13.91
N PHE A 404 -15.07 15.61 -12.66
CA PHE A 404 -15.33 14.82 -11.46
C PHE A 404 -16.42 15.47 -10.63
N TYR A 405 -17.27 14.68 -10.00
CA TYR A 405 -18.41 15.16 -9.20
C TYR A 405 -18.90 14.08 -8.23
N PRO A 406 -19.65 14.43 -7.16
CA PRO A 406 -20.39 13.45 -6.36
C PRO A 406 -21.29 12.59 -7.25
N ALA A 407 -21.20 11.27 -7.10
CA ALA A 407 -22.04 10.30 -7.81
C ALA A 407 -23.28 9.92 -6.98
N ALA A 408 -24.35 9.50 -7.65
CA ALA A 408 -25.53 8.96 -7.00
C ALA A 408 -25.30 7.55 -6.42
N SER A 409 -24.26 6.84 -6.86
CA SER A 409 -23.96 5.46 -6.47
C SER A 409 -22.45 5.20 -6.52
N PRO A 410 -21.88 4.43 -5.57
CA PRO A 410 -20.50 3.95 -5.64
C PRO A 410 -20.31 2.78 -6.63
N HIS A 411 -21.42 2.22 -7.15
CA HIS A 411 -21.40 1.02 -7.99
C HIS A 411 -21.33 1.36 -9.48
N GLY A 412 -20.48 0.63 -10.20
CA GLY A 412 -20.33 0.73 -11.65
C GLY A 412 -18.87 0.52 -12.08
N PRO A 413 -18.59 0.54 -13.40
CA PRO A 413 -17.24 0.43 -13.91
C PRO A 413 -16.39 1.61 -13.42
N LYS A 414 -15.17 1.32 -12.98
CA LYS A 414 -14.21 2.34 -12.56
C LYS A 414 -13.56 3.01 -13.75
N THR A 415 -13.28 4.30 -13.62
CA THR A 415 -12.63 5.08 -14.68
C THR A 415 -11.18 4.64 -14.85
N ARG A 416 -10.76 4.39 -16.08
CA ARG A 416 -9.34 4.12 -16.39
C ARG A 416 -8.55 5.41 -16.25
N TYR A 417 -7.33 5.30 -15.71
CA TYR A 417 -6.48 6.46 -15.48
C TYR A 417 -6.05 7.16 -16.77
N VAL A 418 -5.60 6.38 -17.77
CA VAL A 418 -5.13 6.87 -19.07
C VAL A 418 -5.45 5.88 -20.19
N THR A 419 -5.42 6.34 -21.44
CA THR A 419 -5.45 5.45 -22.62
C THR A 419 -4.11 4.72 -22.82
N ALA A 420 -4.07 3.72 -23.71
CA ALA A 420 -2.82 3.03 -24.05
C ALA A 420 -1.77 3.97 -24.68
N ALA A 421 -2.21 4.88 -25.55
CA ALA A 421 -1.30 5.87 -26.17
C ALA A 421 -0.77 6.87 -25.13
N GLU A 422 -1.63 7.34 -24.22
CA GLU A 422 -1.23 8.23 -23.13
C GLU A 422 -0.29 7.52 -22.13
N SER A 423 -0.55 6.25 -21.80
CA SER A 423 0.34 5.41 -20.98
C SER A 423 1.73 5.30 -21.60
N ALA A 424 1.79 4.91 -22.88
CA ALA A 424 3.06 4.74 -23.58
C ALA A 424 3.84 6.07 -23.64
N ALA A 425 3.16 7.18 -23.90
CA ALA A 425 3.78 8.49 -23.96
C ALA A 425 4.25 9.01 -22.59
N LEU A 426 3.54 8.71 -21.50
CA LEU A 426 3.94 9.12 -20.15
C LEU A 426 5.12 8.30 -19.61
N LEU A 427 5.18 7.02 -19.97
CA LEU A 427 6.28 6.12 -19.59
C LEU A 427 7.51 6.27 -20.48
N SER A 428 7.33 6.75 -21.72
CA SER A 428 8.44 7.02 -22.63
C SER A 428 9.38 8.09 -22.05
N GLY A 429 10.68 7.76 -21.98
CA GLY A 429 11.69 8.67 -21.41
C GLY A 429 11.70 8.74 -19.88
N SER A 430 10.91 7.91 -19.18
CA SER A 430 10.96 7.81 -17.71
C SER A 430 12.22 7.10 -17.19
N GLY A 431 12.90 6.34 -18.04
CA GLY A 431 14.02 5.47 -17.66
C GLY A 431 13.59 4.16 -17.00
N LEU A 432 12.28 3.91 -16.89
CA LEU A 432 11.74 2.68 -16.29
C LEU A 432 11.67 1.55 -17.32
N ASP A 433 12.13 0.37 -16.92
CA ASP A 433 11.93 -0.89 -17.67
C ASP A 433 10.57 -1.50 -17.29
N VAL A 434 9.50 -0.89 -17.80
CA VAL A 434 8.12 -1.32 -17.57
C VAL A 434 7.34 -1.41 -18.88
N PRO A 435 6.29 -2.26 -18.96
CA PRO A 435 5.44 -2.32 -20.14
C PRO A 435 4.82 -0.95 -20.47
N PRO A 436 4.79 -0.53 -21.75
CA PRO A 436 4.27 0.79 -22.14
C PRO A 436 2.77 0.96 -21.87
N ASP A 437 2.04 -0.14 -21.68
CA ASP A 437 0.62 -0.16 -21.34
C ASP A 437 0.35 -0.28 -19.82
N LEU A 438 1.39 -0.25 -18.97
CA LEU A 438 1.25 -0.47 -17.52
C LEU A 438 0.18 0.42 -16.89
N LEU A 439 0.16 1.72 -17.21
CA LEU A 439 -0.77 2.67 -16.59
C LEU A 439 -2.22 2.49 -17.06
N THR A 440 -2.47 1.68 -18.09
CA THR A 440 -3.84 1.33 -18.52
C THR A 440 -4.53 0.38 -17.54
N ARG A 441 -3.75 -0.32 -16.71
CA ARG A 441 -4.24 -1.22 -15.65
C ARG A 441 -4.65 -0.46 -14.40
N LEU A 442 -4.19 0.80 -14.26
CA LEU A 442 -4.60 1.68 -13.18
C LEU A 442 -6.03 2.17 -13.44
N VAL A 443 -6.89 1.91 -12.47
CA VAL A 443 -8.23 2.51 -12.39
C VAL A 443 -8.32 3.47 -11.21
N THR A 444 -9.05 4.54 -11.39
CA THR A 444 -9.32 5.52 -10.33
C THR A 444 -10.49 5.03 -9.45
N THR A 445 -10.80 5.75 -8.37
CA THR A 445 -11.90 5.35 -7.46
C THR A 445 -13.28 5.68 -8.02
N SER A 446 -13.35 6.65 -8.95
CA SER A 446 -14.59 7.16 -9.53
C SER A 446 -15.26 6.18 -10.48
N VAL A 447 -16.59 6.28 -10.52
CA VAL A 447 -17.45 5.50 -11.41
C VAL A 447 -17.60 6.25 -12.73
N ALA A 448 -17.22 5.59 -13.83
CA ALA A 448 -17.27 6.16 -15.17
C ALA A 448 -18.71 6.47 -15.58
N ASP A 449 -18.93 7.70 -16.08
CA ASP A 449 -20.20 8.24 -16.57
C ASP A 449 -21.37 8.09 -15.58
N ALA A 450 -21.06 8.07 -14.28
CA ALA A 450 -22.06 7.97 -13.23
C ALA A 450 -23.04 9.15 -13.27
N ARG A 451 -24.29 8.90 -12.85
CA ARG A 451 -25.24 9.99 -12.65
C ARG A 451 -24.74 10.91 -11.53
N PRO A 452 -24.64 12.24 -11.74
CA PRO A 452 -24.29 13.18 -10.68
C PRO A 452 -25.31 13.16 -9.53
N ALA A 453 -24.81 13.30 -8.31
CA ALA A 453 -25.58 13.60 -7.10
C ALA A 453 -25.48 15.08 -6.76
N GLY A 454 -26.61 15.67 -6.37
CA GLY A 454 -26.72 17.10 -6.04
C GLY A 454 -26.91 18.00 -7.27
N SER A 455 -26.88 19.30 -7.01
CA SER A 455 -27.06 20.38 -7.98
C SER A 455 -26.38 21.64 -7.43
N ARG A 456 -25.98 22.58 -8.31
CA ARG A 456 -25.33 23.83 -7.89
C ARG A 456 -24.15 23.60 -6.93
N LEU A 457 -23.23 22.73 -7.30
CA LEU A 457 -21.98 22.49 -6.59
C LEU A 457 -20.97 23.61 -6.89
N PRO A 458 -20.14 24.04 -5.92
CA PRO A 458 -18.97 24.86 -6.24
C PRO A 458 -18.08 24.14 -7.25
N LEU A 459 -17.57 24.88 -8.23
CA LEU A 459 -16.68 24.34 -9.26
C LEU A 459 -15.23 24.69 -8.93
N VAL A 460 -14.34 23.69 -8.96
CA VAL A 460 -12.90 23.90 -8.95
C VAL A 460 -12.32 23.50 -10.31
N VAL A 461 -11.62 24.42 -10.97
CA VAL A 461 -10.85 24.10 -12.17
C VAL A 461 -9.44 23.69 -11.76
N LEU A 462 -8.96 22.55 -12.27
CA LEU A 462 -7.59 22.08 -12.07
C LEU A 462 -6.81 22.14 -13.38
N SER A 463 -5.60 22.68 -13.33
CA SER A 463 -4.65 22.71 -14.46
C SER A 463 -3.35 21.95 -14.11
N PRO A 464 -2.91 20.97 -14.92
CA PRO A 464 -1.72 20.15 -14.64
C PRO A 464 -0.41 20.91 -14.89
N GLY A 465 0.73 20.33 -14.54
CA GLY A 465 2.04 20.88 -14.91
C GLY A 465 2.31 20.90 -16.42
N TYR A 466 3.35 21.63 -16.85
CA TYR A 466 3.82 21.57 -18.23
C TYR A 466 4.40 20.18 -18.53
N THR A 467 4.21 19.68 -19.75
CA THR A 467 4.48 18.29 -20.18
C THR A 467 3.59 17.22 -19.54
N LYS A 468 2.83 17.51 -18.50
CA LYS A 468 2.05 16.50 -17.76
C LYS A 468 0.59 16.44 -18.24
N PRO A 469 0.05 15.25 -18.59
CA PRO A 469 -1.35 15.10 -18.96
C PRO A 469 -2.29 15.48 -17.81
N ARG A 470 -3.53 15.85 -18.14
CA ARG A 470 -4.55 16.19 -17.14
C ARG A 470 -4.75 15.08 -16.09
N ALA A 471 -4.55 13.81 -16.46
CA ALA A 471 -4.70 12.68 -15.57
C ALA A 471 -3.82 12.75 -14.31
N THR A 472 -2.70 13.49 -14.32
CA THR A 472 -1.75 13.53 -13.18
C THR A 472 -2.26 14.29 -11.95
N LEU A 473 -3.48 14.82 -11.99
CA LEU A 473 -4.16 15.43 -10.85
C LEU A 473 -5.47 14.70 -10.52
N SER A 474 -5.63 13.44 -10.92
CA SER A 474 -6.86 12.67 -10.70
C SER A 474 -7.07 12.40 -9.22
N ALA A 475 -6.01 12.07 -8.46
CA ALA A 475 -6.15 11.82 -7.03
C ALA A 475 -6.66 13.05 -6.26
N LEU A 476 -6.24 14.26 -6.66
CA LEU A 476 -6.73 15.53 -6.08
C LEU A 476 -8.16 15.85 -6.54
N ALA A 477 -8.47 15.59 -7.82
CA ALA A 477 -9.80 15.84 -8.37
C ALA A 477 -10.87 14.93 -7.75
N GLU A 478 -10.56 13.64 -7.54
CA GLU A 478 -11.45 12.70 -6.86
C GLU A 478 -11.67 13.11 -5.41
N ASP A 479 -10.63 13.58 -4.73
CA ASP A 479 -10.72 14.01 -3.35
C ASP A 479 -11.65 15.23 -3.18
N LEU A 480 -11.45 16.29 -3.97
CA LEU A 480 -12.37 17.43 -4.01
C LEU A 480 -13.81 17.02 -4.34
N ALA A 481 -13.99 16.15 -5.34
CA ALA A 481 -15.32 15.69 -5.71
C ALA A 481 -16.01 14.90 -4.59
N SER A 482 -15.26 14.08 -3.85
CA SER A 482 -15.78 13.34 -2.69
C SER A 482 -16.22 14.26 -1.55
N HIS A 483 -15.67 15.49 -1.47
CA HIS A 483 -16.08 16.53 -0.53
C HIS A 483 -17.21 17.42 -1.07
N GLY A 484 -17.83 17.10 -2.21
CA GLY A 484 -18.99 17.82 -2.73
C GLY A 484 -18.68 18.92 -3.76
N TYR A 485 -17.47 18.97 -4.32
CA TYR A 485 -17.14 19.88 -5.43
C TYR A 485 -17.49 19.27 -6.79
N ALA A 486 -17.89 20.10 -7.76
CA ALA A 486 -17.66 19.76 -9.15
C ALA A 486 -16.21 20.13 -9.49
N VAL A 487 -15.49 19.30 -10.23
CA VAL A 487 -14.10 19.55 -10.60
C VAL A 487 -13.93 19.42 -12.10
N ALA A 488 -13.32 20.42 -12.74
CA ALA A 488 -12.97 20.41 -14.15
C ALA A 488 -11.45 20.39 -14.31
N LEU A 489 -10.91 19.23 -14.68
CA LEU A 489 -9.47 19.01 -14.86
C LEU A 489 -9.10 19.13 -16.34
N VAL A 490 -8.39 20.20 -16.69
CA VAL A 490 -8.20 20.66 -18.08
C VAL A 490 -6.91 20.10 -18.69
N GLY A 491 -7.04 19.43 -19.84
CA GLY A 491 -5.93 19.04 -20.71
C GLY A 491 -5.68 20.10 -21.76
N HIS A 492 -4.57 20.83 -21.61
CA HIS A 492 -4.12 21.83 -22.57
C HIS A 492 -3.39 21.15 -23.74
N THR A 493 -4.04 21.08 -24.90
CA THR A 493 -3.55 20.33 -26.07
C THR A 493 -2.19 20.84 -26.53
N TYR A 494 -1.32 19.92 -26.95
CA TYR A 494 0.06 20.18 -27.40
C TYR A 494 1.05 20.65 -26.34
N GLU A 495 0.66 20.73 -25.06
CA GLU A 495 1.51 21.15 -23.94
C GLU A 495 1.89 20.01 -22.99
N ASN A 496 1.53 18.77 -23.34
CA ASN A 496 1.73 17.57 -22.54
C ASN A 496 2.25 16.40 -23.39
N THR A 497 2.74 15.34 -22.74
CA THR A 497 3.27 14.15 -23.42
C THR A 497 2.28 13.50 -24.38
N GLY A 498 0.97 13.67 -24.16
CA GLY A 498 -0.05 13.04 -24.98
C GLY A 498 -1.47 13.35 -24.55
N THR A 499 -2.33 13.67 -25.51
CA THR A 499 -3.78 13.76 -25.32
C THR A 499 -4.51 12.94 -26.39
N SER A 500 -5.31 11.97 -25.95
CA SER A 500 -6.21 11.21 -26.83
C SER A 500 -7.55 11.92 -27.02
N PHE A 501 -8.01 12.00 -28.27
CA PHE A 501 -9.30 12.59 -28.65
C PHE A 501 -10.35 11.52 -28.99
N PRO A 502 -11.66 11.85 -28.92
CA PRO A 502 -12.74 10.90 -29.23
C PRO A 502 -12.73 10.35 -30.67
N ASP A 503 -12.12 11.08 -31.60
CA ASP A 503 -11.95 10.67 -33.01
C ASP A 503 -10.78 9.67 -33.21
N GLY A 504 -10.11 9.27 -32.14
CA GLY A 504 -8.94 8.37 -32.15
C GLY A 504 -7.61 9.10 -32.41
N ARG A 505 -7.63 10.41 -32.63
CA ARG A 505 -6.40 11.20 -32.80
C ARG A 505 -5.64 11.30 -31.48
N PHE A 506 -4.32 11.27 -31.59
CA PHE A 506 -3.41 11.51 -30.48
C PHE A 506 -2.56 12.75 -30.77
N ALA A 507 -2.58 13.72 -29.86
CA ALA A 507 -1.77 14.92 -29.93
C ALA A 507 -0.61 14.84 -28.94
N GLY A 508 0.63 14.80 -29.44
CA GLY A 508 1.85 14.91 -28.63
C GLY A 508 2.16 16.36 -28.23
N CYS A 509 3.37 16.62 -27.72
CA CYS A 509 3.77 17.94 -27.22
C CYS A 509 4.37 18.85 -28.31
N ALA A 510 3.56 19.48 -29.16
CA ALA A 510 4.10 20.39 -30.18
C ALA A 510 4.83 21.61 -29.56
N SER A 511 4.42 22.06 -28.36
CA SER A 511 5.10 23.15 -27.67
C SER A 511 6.47 22.76 -27.12
N CYS A 512 6.78 21.46 -27.01
CA CYS A 512 8.08 20.98 -26.52
C CYS A 512 9.22 21.27 -27.50
N GLU A 513 8.91 21.49 -28.77
CA GLU A 513 9.89 21.85 -29.82
C GLU A 513 10.17 23.36 -29.89
N VAL A 514 9.46 24.17 -29.10
CA VAL A 514 9.61 25.64 -29.07
C VAL A 514 10.63 26.02 -27.99
N PRO A 515 11.53 27.00 -28.23
CA PRO A 515 12.47 27.47 -27.21
C PRO A 515 11.79 27.97 -25.92
N HIS A 516 12.22 27.46 -24.77
CA HIS A 516 11.67 27.76 -23.44
C HIS A 516 12.25 29.04 -22.82
N ASP A 517 12.03 30.18 -23.48
CA ASP A 517 12.39 31.50 -22.95
C ASP A 517 11.25 32.15 -22.13
N ALA A 518 11.43 33.41 -21.73
CA ALA A 518 10.42 34.17 -21.00
C ALA A 518 9.13 34.36 -21.82
N ALA A 519 9.24 34.58 -23.14
CA ALA A 519 8.10 34.77 -24.02
C ALA A 519 7.29 33.47 -24.16
N PHE A 520 7.95 32.32 -24.18
CA PHE A 520 7.28 31.01 -24.11
C PHE A 520 6.44 30.89 -22.83
N SER A 521 7.04 31.21 -21.68
CA SER A 521 6.37 31.07 -20.38
C SER A 521 5.17 32.01 -20.24
N GLU A 522 5.29 33.25 -20.72
CA GLU A 522 4.17 34.18 -20.78
C GLU A 522 3.06 33.71 -21.72
N LYS A 523 3.43 33.24 -22.92
CA LYS A 523 2.48 32.71 -23.91
C LYS A 523 1.72 31.50 -23.36
N LEU A 524 2.44 30.58 -22.69
CA LEU A 524 1.86 29.41 -22.03
C LEU A 524 0.82 29.82 -20.99
N GLN A 525 1.19 30.68 -20.04
CA GLN A 525 0.31 31.05 -18.92
C GLN A 525 -0.92 31.84 -19.39
N ARG A 526 -0.77 32.77 -20.35
CA ARG A 526 -1.90 33.50 -20.94
C ARG A 526 -2.80 32.59 -21.79
N GLY A 527 -2.20 31.65 -22.54
CA GLY A 527 -2.93 30.66 -23.33
C GLY A 527 -3.83 29.79 -22.44
N ARG A 528 -3.28 29.30 -21.32
CA ARG A 528 -4.05 28.52 -20.34
C ARG A 528 -5.16 29.33 -19.67
N ALA A 529 -4.94 30.62 -19.39
CA ALA A 529 -5.99 31.49 -18.88
C ALA A 529 -7.17 31.64 -19.86
N ALA A 530 -6.89 31.78 -21.15
CA ALA A 530 -7.92 31.81 -22.19
C ALA A 530 -8.62 30.45 -22.32
N ASP A 531 -7.88 29.34 -22.22
CA ASP A 531 -8.45 27.99 -22.23
C ASP A 531 -9.41 27.77 -21.06
N VAL A 532 -9.04 28.16 -19.84
CA VAL A 532 -9.92 28.02 -18.67
C VAL A 532 -11.16 28.89 -18.81
N SER A 533 -11.04 30.12 -19.29
CA SER A 533 -12.20 31.00 -19.53
C SER A 533 -13.19 30.35 -20.51
N PHE A 534 -12.68 29.74 -21.58
CA PHE A 534 -13.50 29.01 -22.56
C PHE A 534 -14.13 27.73 -21.97
N VAL A 535 -13.41 26.99 -21.11
CA VAL A 535 -13.95 25.84 -20.39
C VAL A 535 -15.10 26.28 -19.48
N LEU A 536 -14.93 27.37 -18.73
CA LEU A 536 -15.98 27.93 -17.88
C LEU A 536 -17.21 28.31 -18.71
N ASP A 537 -17.03 29.02 -19.83
CA ASP A 537 -18.13 29.34 -20.76
C ASP A 537 -18.86 28.08 -21.23
N SER A 538 -18.11 27.07 -21.66
CA SER A 538 -18.66 25.82 -22.18
C SER A 538 -19.46 25.05 -21.11
N LEU A 539 -18.95 24.98 -19.88
CA LEU A 539 -19.58 24.23 -18.81
C LEU A 539 -20.78 24.98 -18.21
N THR A 540 -20.69 26.29 -17.97
CA THR A 540 -21.76 27.05 -17.32
C THR A 540 -22.93 27.38 -18.25
N HIS A 541 -22.76 27.26 -19.57
CA HIS A 541 -23.85 27.39 -20.55
C HIS A 541 -24.37 26.04 -21.08
N SER A 542 -23.71 24.93 -20.74
CA SER A 542 -24.13 23.59 -21.15
C SER A 542 -25.45 23.18 -20.49
N LYS A 543 -26.43 22.74 -21.29
CA LYS A 543 -27.68 22.16 -20.75
C LYS A 543 -27.44 20.95 -19.85
N LYS A 544 -26.34 20.21 -20.07
CA LYS A 544 -25.99 19.01 -19.30
C LYS A 544 -25.32 19.38 -17.96
N TRP A 545 -24.40 20.34 -17.98
CA TRP A 545 -23.50 20.61 -16.84
C TRP A 545 -23.86 21.85 -16.04
N ALA A 546 -24.50 22.86 -16.64
CA ALA A 546 -24.89 24.08 -15.94
C ALA A 546 -25.78 23.83 -14.71
N PRO A 547 -26.76 22.89 -14.72
CA PRO A 547 -27.56 22.61 -13.53
C PRO A 547 -26.74 22.03 -12.35
N LEU A 548 -25.62 21.38 -12.64
CA LEU A 548 -24.73 20.81 -11.62
C LEU A 548 -23.82 21.87 -10.98
N ILE A 549 -23.51 22.96 -11.68
CA ILE A 549 -22.49 23.94 -11.30
C ILE A 549 -23.13 25.19 -10.71
N ASP A 550 -22.58 25.69 -9.60
CA ASP A 550 -22.91 27.01 -9.10
C ASP A 550 -21.92 28.06 -9.62
N ALA A 551 -22.33 28.78 -10.66
CA ALA A 551 -21.47 29.75 -11.35
C ALA A 551 -21.01 30.93 -10.47
N SER A 552 -21.61 31.14 -9.28
CA SER A 552 -21.13 32.14 -8.32
C SER A 552 -19.99 31.65 -7.43
N ARG A 553 -19.70 30.34 -7.42
CA ARG A 553 -18.70 29.69 -6.56
C ARG A 553 -17.70 28.89 -7.41
N ILE A 554 -16.79 29.61 -8.06
CA ILE A 554 -15.75 29.02 -8.91
C ILE A 554 -14.37 29.31 -8.30
N GLY A 555 -13.56 28.28 -8.12
CA GLY A 555 -12.14 28.39 -7.77
C GLY A 555 -11.26 27.77 -8.85
N MET A 556 -9.96 28.06 -8.80
CA MET A 556 -8.96 27.42 -9.64
C MET A 556 -7.72 27.07 -8.83
N ALA A 557 -7.17 25.89 -9.08
CA ALA A 557 -5.84 25.52 -8.62
C ALA A 557 -5.08 24.85 -9.75
N GLY A 558 -3.77 24.74 -9.63
CA GLY A 558 -2.99 23.94 -10.56
C GLY A 558 -1.61 23.67 -10.04
N HIS A 559 -0.94 22.70 -10.67
CA HIS A 559 0.44 22.35 -10.38
C HIS A 559 1.39 22.98 -11.39
N SER A 560 2.55 23.47 -10.94
CA SER A 560 3.62 23.96 -11.81
C SER A 560 3.09 25.05 -12.77
N ALA A 561 3.28 24.89 -14.09
CA ALA A 561 2.72 25.81 -15.09
C ALA A 561 1.19 26.01 -14.98
N GLY A 562 0.44 25.00 -14.51
CA GLY A 562 -0.98 25.13 -14.24
C GLY A 562 -1.28 26.01 -13.03
N GLY A 563 -0.46 25.90 -11.97
CA GLY A 563 -0.54 26.76 -10.79
C GLY A 563 -0.21 28.21 -11.12
N ALA A 564 0.90 28.43 -11.82
CA ALA A 564 1.34 29.74 -12.29
C ALA A 564 0.32 30.41 -13.23
N SER A 565 -0.48 29.62 -13.96
CA SER A 565 -1.56 30.12 -14.82
C SER A 565 -2.79 30.60 -14.04
N THR A 566 -2.90 30.32 -12.73
CA THR A 566 -4.07 30.68 -11.92
C THR A 566 -4.21 32.19 -11.76
N LEU A 567 -3.11 32.92 -11.48
CA LEU A 567 -3.14 34.38 -11.39
C LEU A 567 -3.63 35.06 -12.69
N PRO A 568 -3.04 34.82 -13.87
CA PRO A 568 -3.53 35.44 -15.10
C PRO A 568 -4.96 35.00 -15.44
N THR A 569 -5.37 33.78 -15.07
CA THR A 569 -6.77 33.34 -15.23
C THR A 569 -7.71 34.16 -14.37
N MET A 570 -7.41 34.34 -13.08
CA MET A 570 -8.22 35.17 -12.21
C MET A 570 -8.32 36.61 -12.73
N VAL A 571 -7.20 37.19 -13.15
CA VAL A 571 -7.18 38.56 -13.71
C VAL A 571 -8.07 38.65 -14.95
N ALA A 572 -8.00 37.68 -15.86
CA ALA A 572 -8.79 37.67 -17.09
C ALA A 572 -10.27 37.33 -16.87
N ASP A 573 -10.60 36.53 -15.85
CA ASP A 573 -11.95 36.04 -15.60
C ASP A 573 -12.41 36.30 -14.15
N ALA A 574 -13.33 37.24 -14.01
CA ALA A 574 -13.89 37.64 -12.72
C ALA A 574 -14.74 36.55 -12.05
N ARG A 575 -15.14 35.50 -12.78
CA ARG A 575 -15.90 34.37 -12.23
C ARG A 575 -15.06 33.54 -11.26
N VAL A 576 -13.74 33.45 -11.48
CA VAL A 576 -12.83 32.74 -10.57
C VAL A 576 -12.64 33.55 -9.30
N ARG A 577 -13.22 33.09 -8.19
CA ARG A 577 -13.30 33.81 -6.91
C ARG A 577 -12.13 33.55 -5.98
N ALA A 578 -11.46 32.39 -6.09
CA ALA A 578 -10.32 32.00 -5.27
C ALA A 578 -9.31 31.20 -6.10
N GLY A 579 -8.03 31.41 -5.89
CA GLY A 579 -6.95 30.80 -6.66
C GLY A 579 -5.86 30.15 -5.80
N MET A 580 -5.25 29.08 -6.29
CA MET A 580 -4.07 28.47 -5.69
C MET A 580 -3.02 28.13 -6.74
N ASP A 581 -1.77 28.46 -6.45
CA ASP A 581 -0.60 28.03 -7.20
C ASP A 581 0.17 26.97 -6.39
N ILE A 582 0.13 25.73 -6.87
CA ILE A 582 0.89 24.62 -6.31
C ILE A 582 2.20 24.53 -7.08
N ASP A 583 3.21 25.17 -6.52
CA ASP A 583 4.61 25.03 -6.88
C ASP A 583 4.96 25.49 -8.32
N GLY A 584 4.24 26.47 -8.84
CA GLY A 584 4.45 27.08 -10.16
C GLY A 584 5.28 28.35 -10.14
N THR A 585 6.11 28.54 -11.16
CA THR A 585 6.86 29.79 -11.35
C THR A 585 6.06 30.77 -12.19
N THR A 586 5.70 31.93 -11.62
CA THR A 586 4.86 32.93 -12.30
C THR A 586 5.65 33.77 -13.30
N ALA A 587 5.30 33.65 -14.59
CA ALA A 587 5.93 34.39 -15.69
C ALA A 587 5.15 35.65 -16.04
N VAL A 588 3.84 35.67 -15.79
CA VAL A 588 2.97 36.84 -16.00
C VAL A 588 2.83 37.60 -14.68
N PRO A 589 3.48 38.77 -14.50
CA PRO A 589 3.42 39.51 -13.25
C PRO A 589 2.01 40.01 -12.94
N LEU A 590 1.63 39.93 -11.67
CA LEU A 590 0.52 40.73 -11.16
C LEU A 590 0.95 42.21 -11.11
N THR A 591 0.09 43.12 -11.55
CA THR A 591 0.39 44.56 -11.63
C THR A 591 -0.68 45.37 -10.88
N PRO A 592 -0.39 46.62 -10.45
CA PRO A 592 -1.36 47.48 -9.77
C PRO A 592 -2.68 47.63 -10.56
N PRO A 593 -3.86 47.65 -9.87
CA PRO A 593 -4.05 47.75 -8.43
C PRO A 593 -3.93 46.42 -7.65
N GLY A 594 -3.45 45.36 -8.30
CA GLY A 594 -3.29 44.05 -7.68
C GLY A 594 -4.56 43.20 -7.71
N LEU A 595 -4.60 42.17 -6.87
CA LEU A 595 -5.71 41.21 -6.80
C LEU A 595 -6.24 41.09 -5.37
N ALA A 596 -7.50 41.51 -5.18
CA ALA A 596 -8.18 41.46 -3.88
C ALA A 596 -8.87 40.10 -3.59
N ARG A 597 -8.91 39.20 -4.56
CA ARG A 597 -9.52 37.86 -4.39
C ARG A 597 -8.54 36.93 -3.65
N PRO A 598 -9.04 35.98 -2.83
CA PRO A 598 -8.21 35.03 -2.09
C PRO A 598 -7.23 34.27 -2.97
N PHE A 599 -5.97 34.21 -2.56
CA PHE A 599 -4.93 33.48 -3.27
C PHE A 599 -3.98 32.72 -2.34
N MET A 600 -3.59 31.50 -2.70
CA MET A 600 -2.66 30.70 -1.92
C MET A 600 -1.49 30.16 -2.75
N PHE A 601 -0.30 30.23 -2.18
CA PHE A 601 0.92 29.64 -2.72
C PHE A 601 1.31 28.40 -1.89
N VAL A 602 1.67 27.31 -2.57
CA VAL A 602 2.14 26.06 -1.94
C VAL A 602 3.40 25.60 -2.64
N SER A 603 4.56 25.68 -1.99
CA SER A 603 5.84 25.25 -2.58
C SER A 603 6.33 23.90 -2.01
N HIS A 604 7.09 23.18 -2.82
CA HIS A 604 7.98 22.14 -2.29
C HIS A 604 9.13 22.75 -1.49
N GLN A 605 9.94 21.90 -0.85
CA GLN A 605 11.13 22.35 -0.14
C GLN A 605 12.19 22.89 -1.12
N LEU A 606 12.33 24.22 -1.19
CA LEU A 606 13.24 24.88 -2.14
C LEU A 606 14.71 24.88 -1.67
N ALA A 607 14.95 24.78 -0.36
CA ALA A 607 16.29 24.75 0.23
C ALA A 607 16.30 24.03 1.58
N ALA A 608 17.50 23.85 2.15
CA ALA A 608 17.64 23.27 3.49
C ALA A 608 16.97 24.13 4.58
N THR A 609 16.91 25.45 4.39
CA THR A 609 16.17 26.37 5.25
C THR A 609 14.76 26.59 4.70
N ALA A 610 13.76 26.45 5.58
CA ALA A 610 12.37 26.63 5.21
C ALA A 610 12.09 28.03 4.64
N CYS A 611 11.17 28.11 3.69
CA CYS A 611 10.68 29.35 3.10
C CYS A 611 11.78 30.16 2.41
N ALA A 612 12.58 29.49 1.57
CA ALA A 612 13.61 30.15 0.78
C ALA A 612 12.99 31.21 -0.17
N PRO A 613 13.68 32.33 -0.44
CA PRO A 613 13.15 33.37 -1.30
C PRO A 613 12.79 32.86 -2.70
N ASN A 614 11.58 33.17 -3.15
CA ASN A 614 11.09 32.91 -4.50
C ASN A 614 10.75 34.27 -5.15
N VAL A 615 11.63 34.78 -6.02
CA VAL A 615 11.54 36.14 -6.56
C VAL A 615 10.22 36.39 -7.33
N PRO A 616 9.76 35.50 -8.24
CA PRO A 616 8.45 35.63 -8.87
C PRO A 616 7.28 35.69 -7.87
N TRP A 617 7.28 34.85 -6.84
CA TRP A 617 6.21 34.86 -5.84
C TRP A 617 6.25 36.08 -4.93
N GLU A 618 7.42 36.55 -4.50
CA GLU A 618 7.57 37.78 -3.71
C GLU A 618 7.04 39.01 -4.50
N ARG A 619 7.33 39.06 -5.81
CA ARG A 619 6.78 40.08 -6.72
C ARG A 619 5.25 40.09 -6.70
N ASP A 620 4.63 38.93 -6.90
CA ASP A 620 3.17 38.83 -7.01
C ASP A 620 2.49 38.95 -5.64
N TRP A 621 3.13 38.43 -4.59
CA TRP A 621 2.70 38.57 -3.20
C TRP A 621 2.49 40.03 -2.85
N ALA A 622 3.44 40.91 -3.21
CA ALA A 622 3.33 42.35 -2.98
C ALA A 622 2.09 43.00 -3.63
N GLN A 623 1.51 42.35 -4.66
CA GLN A 623 0.33 42.81 -5.38
C GLN A 623 -0.95 42.06 -4.99
N LEU A 624 -0.89 41.06 -4.10
CA LEU A 624 -2.08 40.44 -3.51
C LEU A 624 -2.63 41.33 -2.39
N THR A 625 -3.80 41.91 -2.58
CA THR A 625 -4.40 42.89 -1.65
C THR A 625 -5.51 42.31 -0.77
N GLY A 626 -5.91 41.07 -1.05
CA GLY A 626 -6.93 40.33 -0.32
C GLY A 626 -6.37 39.30 0.67
N TRP A 627 -7.18 38.28 0.97
CA TRP A 627 -6.72 37.12 1.71
C TRP A 627 -5.59 36.43 0.94
N ARG A 628 -4.49 36.12 1.63
CA ARG A 628 -3.33 35.44 1.03
C ARG A 628 -2.60 34.57 2.04
N ARG A 629 -2.04 33.46 1.57
CA ARG A 629 -1.18 32.55 2.34
C ARG A 629 -0.08 31.98 1.46
N TRP A 630 1.08 31.75 2.04
CA TRP A 630 2.16 31.01 1.40
C TRP A 630 2.68 29.96 2.38
N ILE A 631 2.57 28.69 1.99
CA ILE A 631 3.14 27.57 2.72
C ILE A 631 4.24 26.86 1.93
N GLU A 632 5.14 26.22 2.65
CA GLU A 632 6.13 25.28 2.12
C GLU A 632 5.94 23.91 2.78
N VAL A 633 6.10 22.82 2.02
CA VAL A 633 6.02 21.44 2.53
C VAL A 633 7.40 20.79 2.52
N ALA A 634 7.98 20.60 3.71
CA ALA A 634 9.29 20.01 3.90
C ALA A 634 9.36 18.56 3.40
N GLY A 635 10.52 18.14 2.92
CA GLY A 635 10.78 16.79 2.42
C GLY A 635 10.09 16.44 1.11
N THR A 636 9.43 17.40 0.47
CA THR A 636 8.77 17.21 -0.83
C THR A 636 9.61 17.75 -1.98
N GLN A 637 9.33 17.25 -3.18
CA GLN A 637 9.92 17.68 -4.44
C GLN A 637 8.82 18.16 -5.39
N HIS A 638 9.21 18.80 -6.48
CA HIS A 638 8.26 19.38 -7.45
C HIS A 638 7.17 18.41 -7.91
N ALA A 639 7.49 17.13 -8.14
CA ALA A 639 6.54 16.11 -8.59
C ALA A 639 5.64 15.54 -7.47
N SER A 640 5.99 15.73 -6.19
CA SER A 640 5.34 15.10 -5.04
C SER A 640 3.85 15.49 -4.89
N PHE A 641 3.45 16.66 -5.38
CA PHE A 641 2.07 17.14 -5.30
C PHE A 641 1.11 16.53 -6.34
N THR A 642 1.59 15.58 -7.16
CA THR A 642 0.83 15.02 -8.27
C THR A 642 0.81 13.49 -8.22
N ASP A 643 -0.05 12.91 -9.04
CA ASP A 643 -0.11 11.45 -9.22
C ASP A 643 1.21 10.91 -9.82
N VAL A 644 2.07 11.75 -10.41
CA VAL A 644 3.43 11.33 -10.84
C VAL A 644 4.29 10.95 -9.63
N GLY A 645 4.20 11.68 -8.52
CA GLY A 645 4.91 11.35 -7.29
C GLY A 645 4.42 10.03 -6.69
N LEU A 646 3.09 9.83 -6.64
CA LEU A 646 2.46 8.59 -6.18
C LEU A 646 2.90 7.38 -7.00
N VAL A 647 2.64 7.43 -8.30
CA VAL A 647 2.95 6.33 -9.22
C VAL A 647 4.45 6.12 -9.32
N GLY A 648 5.25 7.18 -9.26
CA GLY A 648 6.70 7.10 -9.25
C GLY A 648 7.23 6.32 -8.04
N GLU A 649 6.79 6.67 -6.83
CA GLU A 649 7.18 5.98 -5.59
C GLU A 649 6.82 4.48 -5.64
N GLU A 650 5.61 4.13 -6.08
CA GLU A 650 5.16 2.74 -6.22
C GLU A 650 5.96 1.92 -7.23
N LEU A 651 6.54 2.59 -8.23
CA LEU A 651 7.41 2.00 -9.26
C LEU A 651 8.90 2.09 -8.91
N GLY A 652 9.25 2.58 -7.71
CA GLY A 652 10.63 2.71 -7.27
C GLY A 652 11.41 3.85 -7.93
N VAL A 653 10.73 4.87 -8.44
CA VAL A 653 11.37 6.09 -8.96
C VAL A 653 11.78 6.99 -7.81
N ASP A 654 13.08 7.13 -7.60
CA ASP A 654 13.62 8.11 -6.67
C ASP A 654 13.54 9.52 -7.28
N ILE A 655 12.63 10.34 -6.75
CA ILE A 655 12.50 11.76 -7.11
C ILE A 655 13.28 12.68 -6.17
N GLY A 656 14.00 12.13 -5.18
CA GLY A 656 14.76 12.86 -4.16
C GLY A 656 13.89 13.43 -3.03
N ALA A 657 12.66 12.93 -2.85
CA ALA A 657 11.79 13.32 -1.74
C ALA A 657 12.13 12.50 -0.49
N THR A 658 12.05 13.10 0.69
CA THR A 658 12.22 12.41 1.98
C THR A 658 10.91 12.15 2.69
N THR A 659 9.82 12.77 2.22
CA THR A 659 8.44 12.48 2.63
C THR A 659 7.80 11.54 1.62
N THR A 660 7.01 10.57 2.11
CA THR A 660 6.31 9.63 1.21
C THR A 660 5.28 10.33 0.34
N ALA A 661 5.00 9.76 -0.83
CA ALA A 661 4.04 10.32 -1.77
C ALA A 661 2.62 10.32 -1.18
N VAL A 662 2.22 9.25 -0.47
CA VAL A 662 0.92 9.19 0.22
C VAL A 662 0.78 10.29 1.28
N ARG A 663 1.85 10.53 2.06
CA ARG A 663 1.85 11.60 3.07
C ARG A 663 1.76 12.98 2.44
N THR A 664 2.48 13.21 1.34
CA THR A 664 2.37 14.46 0.58
C THR A 664 0.95 14.67 0.05
N GLN A 665 0.29 13.62 -0.42
CA GLN A 665 -1.09 13.68 -0.90
C GLN A 665 -2.08 13.98 0.22
N GLU A 666 -1.88 13.44 1.42
CA GLU A 666 -2.66 13.78 2.61
C GLU A 666 -2.59 15.29 2.91
N ILE A 667 -1.36 15.84 2.91
CA ILE A 667 -1.12 17.26 3.17
C ILE A 667 -1.79 18.12 2.08
N ILE A 668 -1.49 17.86 0.80
CA ILE A 668 -2.00 18.71 -0.29
C ILE A 668 -3.53 18.68 -0.38
N ARG A 669 -4.15 17.50 -0.21
CA ARG A 669 -5.61 17.36 -0.17
C ARG A 669 -6.19 18.17 1.00
N THR A 670 -5.58 18.12 2.17
CA THR A 670 -6.05 18.87 3.34
C THR A 670 -6.03 20.38 3.10
N TYR A 671 -4.92 20.93 2.62
CA TYR A 671 -4.81 22.38 2.39
C TYR A 671 -5.67 22.86 1.20
N VAL A 672 -5.77 22.07 0.13
CA VAL A 672 -6.62 22.39 -1.03
C VAL A 672 -8.10 22.40 -0.64
N ASN A 673 -8.60 21.36 0.05
CA ASN A 673 -9.97 21.34 0.54
C ASN A 673 -10.21 22.49 1.51
N ALA A 674 -9.31 22.71 2.47
CA ALA A 674 -9.47 23.77 3.45
C ALA A 674 -9.60 25.15 2.80
N PHE A 675 -8.74 25.44 1.82
CA PHE A 675 -8.76 26.71 1.09
C PHE A 675 -10.09 26.92 0.34
N PHE A 676 -10.55 25.93 -0.41
CA PHE A 676 -11.80 26.07 -1.17
C PHE A 676 -13.04 26.04 -0.27
N ASP A 677 -13.03 25.30 0.83
CA ASP A 677 -14.11 25.29 1.82
C ASP A 677 -14.27 26.68 2.44
N ARG A 678 -13.16 27.32 2.81
CA ARG A 678 -13.17 28.69 3.33
C ARG A 678 -13.71 29.69 2.32
N HIS A 679 -13.22 29.67 1.08
CA HIS A 679 -13.45 30.76 0.14
C HIS A 679 -14.63 30.56 -0.81
N LEU A 680 -15.08 29.32 -1.01
CA LEU A 680 -16.25 29.01 -1.83
C LEU A 680 -17.46 28.59 -0.99
N ARG A 681 -17.28 28.05 0.23
CA ARG A 681 -18.38 27.59 1.08
C ARG A 681 -18.55 28.37 2.38
N GLY A 682 -17.58 29.23 2.73
CA GLY A 682 -17.61 30.00 3.97
C GLY A 682 -17.34 29.18 5.21
N GLU A 683 -16.72 28.01 5.07
CA GLU A 683 -16.42 27.10 6.17
C GLU A 683 -15.03 27.40 6.75
N ALA A 684 -14.97 27.77 8.03
CA ALA A 684 -13.69 28.02 8.69
C ALA A 684 -12.88 26.72 8.82
N ARG A 685 -11.59 26.79 8.51
CA ARG A 685 -10.67 25.66 8.50
C ARG A 685 -9.39 26.07 9.24
N PRO A 686 -9.17 25.59 10.48
CA PRO A 686 -8.04 26.01 11.32
C PRO A 686 -6.66 25.79 10.70
N VAL A 687 -6.52 24.76 9.86
CA VAL A 687 -5.26 24.41 9.17
C VAL A 687 -4.72 25.51 8.26
N LEU A 688 -5.52 26.53 7.91
CA LEU A 688 -5.08 27.68 7.11
C LEU A 688 -4.50 28.83 7.95
N ASP A 689 -4.69 28.78 9.27
CA ASP A 689 -4.28 29.80 10.21
C ASP A 689 -3.17 29.29 11.15
N GLU A 690 -3.07 27.97 11.36
CA GLU A 690 -2.00 27.30 12.10
C GLU A 690 -1.53 26.03 11.36
N PRO A 691 -0.22 25.71 11.33
CA PRO A 691 0.27 24.50 10.66
C PRO A 691 -0.31 23.22 11.30
N GLY A 692 -1.12 22.48 10.54
CA GLY A 692 -1.70 21.21 10.98
C GLY A 692 -0.77 19.99 10.83
N TYR A 693 0.42 20.19 10.25
CA TYR A 693 1.35 19.15 9.84
C TYR A 693 2.78 19.58 10.19
N PRO A 694 3.62 18.70 10.77
CA PRO A 694 5.01 19.03 11.09
C PRO A 694 5.84 19.35 9.83
N GLU A 695 5.44 18.84 8.67
CA GLU A 695 6.09 19.10 7.40
C GLU A 695 5.77 20.51 6.86
N VAL A 696 4.71 21.17 7.34
CA VAL A 696 4.24 22.42 6.75
C VAL A 696 4.75 23.63 7.51
N SER A 697 5.40 24.54 6.78
CA SER A 697 5.83 25.85 7.28
C SER A 697 5.02 26.96 6.64
N PHE A 698 4.64 27.97 7.43
CA PHE A 698 3.98 29.17 6.93
C PHE A 698 5.05 30.23 6.63
N CYS A 699 5.20 30.58 5.36
CA CYS A 699 6.20 31.55 4.91
C CYS A 699 5.69 32.99 5.03
N ARG A 700 4.39 33.21 4.82
CA ARG A 700 3.71 34.51 4.87
C ARG A 700 2.22 34.42 5.20
#